data_AF-A0AAJ0BYT7-F1
#
_entry.id   AF-A0AAJ0BYT7-F1
#
_cell.length_a   1.000
_cell.length_b   1.000
_cell.length_c   1.000
_cell.angle_alpha   90.00
_cell.angle_beta   90.00
_cell.angle_gamma   90.00
#
_symmetry.space_group_name_H-M   'P 1'
#
loop_
_entity.id
_entity.type
_entity.pdbx_description
1 polymer ?
#
loop_
_entity_poly.entity_id
_entity_poly.type
_entity_poly.pdbx_seq_one_letter_code
_entity_poly.pdbx_strand_id
1 'polypeptide(L)'
;MVPFECAKEKAKSAVLHRHLNHEFLTLVRGEGNYLVMEDGQKILDASGGAAVGCIGWGNKRVAEAIMEQVLKAPYCSTIFYTTSVCEELCRMLVESTDGHMARAYIVNSGSEAMEAAMKLARQFFLEKDPPEPQRARYISRRQSYHGITLGALSMGGHEYRRRKFEPLLMDNITRVSPCYPYRGQDERETDEQYVSRLAQELDDEFQRVGPDTVCAFVAEPVVGAALGCVPPVPGYFKAVQAVCQKYGALLIFDEVMCGMGRTGTLHAWQQEGVAPDIQTIGKCLGGGYQPVAGVLANGRVIDAISNGTSVFVHGHTYQGHPAACAAALEVQCIIHDEGLVANVRRMGSLLSKRLSETLADHPNVGNIRGRGLFWGIEFVADKQTRAPFPSEAHVAMEISELGLTKNYSISVYPGTGTAEDGIGGDHIIIAPPYNVTAEDIELVVCTVGRLFSTRAMAVGFAGGRHAADEEARAEVDVLNSRLEKTTQLTKKIQASLGRLEATGKSVREVVGPLNGETKRLQTLTHNIDSVITAIERLRQPADSKNDEEQIIRMGPDKAGLSKYLASIKRLDKALSEMKASNLRSTQQTMIDLQRLVKSGNSQLENHFERLLRGETPRSIEPLHFITKDKPFPVLSQDQIARLGLVNSYVAGIHRQSAGGAASQEVPVAKIYAEIRGPYLSATLVNLAAASVSTAKKNHLDAIYRPGTNGIGTYAQAMEGMFLAEYDNICSIFMREDWGPVFQATCQTSLMELGRTLRELNNHVKGHMNTDCYLAYEIVEIISALSNNLETRTGELKASLAASLKPVRETAKASLAELLDDTKRRVSALQTLPADGAPVPIVSETVQRLQSMVNFLRPISSIMVSLGDGGWKSATASRGGVGDAIPSLSSFDIGADGQDIFAHYCTDTIEALMVALDARARVILQKKAVIGVFLANSIAIVERMIQDSELAPLLDQRLGVLDQWRKKATSFYTDTCKDVSVHLFDVIHTSRTARPASGQGAVDSASIMKGLSSKDKENIKAKFQAFNTSFDDMVARHKQFSMEREVRQMFARDIQHMIEPLYNRFWDRYHEIDKGKGKYVKYDKSSISAVFLSMY
;
A
#
# COMPACT_ATOMS: atom_id res chain seq x y z
N MET A 1 23.63 47.44 13.90
CA MET A 1 23.21 46.03 13.77
C MET A 1 21.94 46.01 12.94
N VAL A 2 22.09 45.71 11.66
CA VAL A 2 20.97 45.44 10.73
C VAL A 2 20.48 44.02 11.03
N PRO A 3 19.16 43.76 11.17
CA PRO A 3 18.69 42.38 11.23
C PRO A 3 18.83 41.78 9.83
N PHE A 4 19.67 40.75 9.73
CA PHE A 4 19.68 39.87 8.57
C PHE A 4 18.31 39.19 8.45
N GLU A 5 17.47 39.63 7.51
CA GLU A 5 16.45 38.76 6.93
C GLU A 5 17.19 37.69 6.12
N CYS A 6 17.49 36.59 6.80
CA CYS A 6 17.83 35.35 6.13
C CYS A 6 16.56 34.93 5.37
N ALA A 7 16.63 34.96 4.04
CA ALA A 7 15.62 34.33 3.18
C ALA A 7 15.47 32.88 3.64
N LYS A 8 14.45 32.60 4.45
CA LYS A 8 14.07 31.23 4.77
C LYS A 8 13.65 30.62 3.45
N GLU A 9 14.46 29.70 2.91
CA GLU A 9 13.96 28.73 1.95
C GLU A 9 12.61 28.23 2.49
N LYS A 10 11.52 28.39 1.73
CA LYS A 10 10.25 27.76 2.08
C LYS A 10 10.57 26.28 2.30
N ALA A 11 10.44 25.82 3.53
CA ALA A 11 10.68 24.42 3.86
C ALA A 11 9.84 23.56 2.91
N LYS A 12 10.45 22.54 2.29
CA LYS A 12 9.71 21.61 1.43
C LYS A 12 8.53 21.07 2.23
N SER A 13 7.33 21.09 1.63
CA SER A 13 6.12 20.57 2.27
C SER A 13 6.37 19.11 2.69
N ALA A 14 6.06 18.80 3.95
CA ALA A 14 6.06 17.42 4.43
C ALA A 14 4.84 16.62 3.93
N VAL A 15 3.88 17.29 3.29
CA VAL A 15 2.69 16.66 2.71
C VAL A 15 3.06 16.04 1.36
N LEU A 16 2.77 14.75 1.20
CA LEU A 16 2.84 14.06 -0.09
C LEU A 16 1.69 14.53 -0.99
N HIS A 17 1.85 15.70 -1.59
CA HIS A 17 0.88 16.21 -2.56
C HIS A 17 0.83 15.33 -3.80
N ARG A 18 -0.37 15.21 -4.42
CA ARG A 18 -0.56 14.44 -5.66
C ARG A 18 0.35 14.93 -6.81
N HIS A 19 0.71 16.21 -6.78
CA HIS A 19 1.71 16.81 -7.65
C HIS A 19 2.81 17.43 -6.77
N LEU A 20 3.96 16.77 -6.69
CA LEU A 20 5.06 17.14 -5.78
C LEU A 20 5.69 18.51 -6.08
N ASN A 21 5.54 18.99 -7.32
CA ASN A 21 6.15 20.24 -7.80
C ASN A 21 5.12 21.37 -7.99
N HIS A 22 3.87 21.18 -7.57
CA HIS A 22 2.81 22.18 -7.69
C HIS A 22 2.68 22.97 -6.37
N GLU A 23 2.58 24.29 -6.48
CA GLU A 23 2.29 25.16 -5.33
C GLU A 23 0.78 25.29 -5.15
N PHE A 24 0.25 24.72 -4.06
CA PHE A 24 -1.18 24.77 -3.75
C PHE A 24 -1.55 26.05 -2.99
N LEU A 25 -2.76 26.57 -3.24
CA LEU A 25 -3.34 27.64 -2.44
C LEU A 25 -3.72 27.12 -1.04
N THR A 26 -3.36 27.88 0.00
CA THR A 26 -3.73 27.56 1.39
C THR A 26 -5.16 28.05 1.68
N LEU A 27 -6.08 27.12 1.92
CA LEU A 27 -7.45 27.41 2.37
C LEU A 27 -7.45 27.78 3.88
N VAL A 28 -8.07 28.91 4.24
CA VAL A 28 -8.26 29.33 5.65
C VAL A 28 -9.64 28.98 6.18
N ARG A 29 -10.69 29.22 5.38
CA ARG A 29 -12.07 28.86 5.74
C ARG A 29 -12.97 28.79 4.50
N GLY A 30 -14.05 28.04 4.60
CA GLY A 30 -15.18 28.12 3.67
C GLY A 30 -16.35 28.87 4.32
N GLU A 31 -17.09 29.65 3.53
CA GLU A 31 -18.24 30.44 3.98
C GLU A 31 -19.28 30.54 2.86
N GLY A 32 -20.45 29.92 3.05
CA GLY A 32 -21.49 29.83 2.02
C GLY A 32 -20.97 29.13 0.77
N ASN A 33 -21.08 29.78 -0.39
CA ASN A 33 -20.61 29.24 -1.68
C ASN A 33 -19.14 29.59 -1.96
N TYR A 34 -18.39 30.12 -0.99
CA TYR A 34 -17.04 30.64 -1.21
C TYR A 34 -15.98 29.93 -0.35
N LEU A 35 -14.77 29.87 -0.90
CA LEU A 35 -13.54 29.45 -0.23
C LEU A 35 -12.63 30.67 -0.05
N VAL A 36 -12.11 30.87 1.16
CA VAL A 36 -11.25 32.01 1.52
C VAL A 36 -9.82 31.52 1.70
N MET A 37 -8.93 32.01 0.84
CA MET A 37 -7.50 31.68 0.85
C MET A 37 -6.73 32.51 1.89
N GLU A 38 -5.50 32.12 2.18
CA GLU A 38 -4.59 32.82 3.12
C GLU A 38 -4.28 34.27 2.72
N ASP A 39 -4.22 34.56 1.43
CA ASP A 39 -3.98 35.91 0.90
C ASP A 39 -5.23 36.80 0.87
N GLY A 40 -6.36 36.30 1.38
CA GLY A 40 -7.65 36.97 1.41
C GLY A 40 -8.49 36.81 0.13
N GLN A 41 -8.01 36.12 -0.90
CA GLN A 41 -8.79 35.83 -2.10
C GLN A 41 -10.04 35.00 -1.74
N LYS A 42 -11.20 35.42 -2.24
CA LYS A 42 -12.46 34.68 -2.15
C LYS A 42 -12.74 34.00 -3.49
N ILE A 43 -12.76 32.67 -3.49
CA ILE A 43 -13.01 31.85 -4.67
C ILE A 43 -14.43 31.30 -4.60
N LEU A 44 -15.24 31.55 -5.63
CA LEU A 44 -16.56 30.93 -5.77
C LEU A 44 -16.38 29.43 -6.05
N ASP A 45 -16.92 28.59 -5.18
CA ASP A 45 -16.82 27.14 -5.34
C ASP A 45 -17.94 26.61 -6.24
N ALA A 46 -17.70 26.64 -7.54
CA ALA A 46 -18.62 26.10 -8.53
C ALA A 46 -18.48 24.58 -8.70
N SER A 47 -17.63 23.92 -7.90
CA SER A 47 -17.33 22.49 -8.01
C SER A 47 -17.74 21.67 -6.79
N GLY A 48 -17.85 22.29 -5.61
CA GLY A 48 -17.98 21.59 -4.34
C GLY A 48 -16.76 20.72 -4.02
N GLY A 49 -15.57 21.06 -4.54
CA GLY A 49 -14.41 20.17 -4.62
C GLY A 49 -14.66 19.01 -5.60
N ALA A 50 -14.62 17.77 -5.12
CA ALA A 50 -15.00 16.61 -5.93
C ALA A 50 -16.54 16.42 -5.98
N ALA A 51 -17.33 17.49 -6.09
CA ALA A 51 -18.80 17.54 -5.94
C ALA A 51 -19.32 17.09 -4.56
N VAL A 52 -18.57 17.42 -3.50
CA VAL A 52 -18.87 17.03 -2.11
C VAL A 52 -19.72 18.08 -1.39
N GLY A 53 -19.36 19.36 -1.50
CA GLY A 53 -20.03 20.47 -0.81
C GLY A 53 -21.41 20.77 -1.39
N CYS A 54 -22.45 20.06 -0.93
CA CYS A 54 -23.81 20.18 -1.44
C CYS A 54 -24.64 21.30 -0.82
N ILE A 55 -24.31 21.76 0.39
CA ILE A 55 -25.02 22.86 1.09
C ILE A 55 -24.12 24.08 1.33
N GLY A 56 -22.96 24.12 0.65
CA GLY A 56 -21.92 25.11 0.90
C GLY A 56 -21.20 24.87 2.21
N TRP A 57 -20.45 25.88 2.65
CA TRP A 57 -19.46 25.77 3.72
C TRP A 57 -19.82 26.61 4.95
N GLY A 58 -19.40 26.15 6.12
CA GLY A 58 -19.57 26.89 7.39
C GLY A 58 -20.99 26.82 7.98
N ASN A 59 -21.79 25.81 7.64
CA ASN A 59 -23.12 25.63 8.22
C ASN A 59 -23.03 25.28 9.72
N LYS A 60 -23.62 26.14 10.56
CA LYS A 60 -23.57 25.98 12.03
C LYS A 60 -24.39 24.80 12.54
N ARG A 61 -25.53 24.49 11.92
CA ARG A 61 -26.41 23.36 12.32
C ARG A 61 -25.63 22.05 12.28
N VAL A 62 -24.90 21.81 11.19
CA VAL A 62 -24.09 20.60 11.02
C VAL A 62 -22.93 20.56 12.03
N ALA A 63 -22.24 21.67 12.25
CA ALA A 63 -21.17 21.76 13.23
C ALA A 63 -21.64 21.50 14.67
N GLU A 64 -22.80 22.04 15.03
CA GLU A 64 -23.44 21.83 16.34
C GLU A 64 -23.86 20.37 16.52
N ALA A 65 -24.49 19.74 15.52
CA ALA A 65 -24.86 18.33 15.55
C ALA A 65 -23.64 17.40 15.74
N ILE A 66 -22.54 17.68 15.04
CA ILE A 66 -21.28 16.94 15.20
C ILE A 66 -20.73 17.12 16.62
N MET A 67 -20.64 18.36 17.10
CA MET A 67 -20.10 18.67 18.43
C MET A 67 -20.92 17.99 19.53
N GLU A 68 -22.24 18.06 19.45
CA GLU A 68 -23.14 17.40 20.39
C GLU A 68 -22.92 15.88 20.40
N GLN A 69 -22.83 15.26 19.22
CA GLN A 69 -22.63 13.82 19.13
C GLN A 69 -21.25 13.38 19.65
N VAL A 70 -20.19 14.14 19.37
CA VAL A 70 -18.83 13.85 19.87
C VAL A 70 -18.78 13.92 21.40
N LEU A 71 -19.51 14.85 22.02
CA LEU A 71 -19.61 14.94 23.48
C LEU A 71 -20.39 13.77 24.11
N LYS A 72 -21.35 13.18 23.37
CA LYS A 72 -22.15 12.03 23.82
C LYS A 72 -21.41 10.71 23.65
N ALA A 73 -21.03 10.39 22.41
CA ALA A 73 -20.35 9.15 22.05
C ALA A 73 -19.48 9.42 20.80
N PRO A 74 -18.17 9.69 20.98
CA PRO A 74 -17.29 9.98 19.86
C PRO A 74 -16.98 8.74 19.01
N TYR A 75 -17.11 7.55 19.60
CA TYR A 75 -16.87 6.26 18.94
C TYR A 75 -17.89 5.22 19.40
N CYS A 76 -18.28 4.34 18.49
CA CYS A 76 -19.19 3.22 18.76
C CYS A 76 -18.73 1.98 17.98
N SER A 77 -18.38 0.91 18.70
CA SER A 77 -18.00 -0.35 18.06
C SER A 77 -19.24 -1.11 17.61
N THR A 78 -19.49 -1.14 16.30
CA THR A 78 -20.70 -1.71 15.68
C THR A 78 -20.84 -3.22 15.85
N ILE A 79 -19.81 -3.92 16.33
CA ILE A 79 -19.89 -5.34 16.69
C ILE A 79 -20.71 -5.58 17.98
N PHE A 80 -20.80 -4.59 18.86
CA PHE A 80 -21.48 -4.71 20.16
C PHE A 80 -22.59 -3.69 20.38
N TYR A 81 -22.49 -2.52 19.75
CA TYR A 81 -23.30 -1.35 20.07
C TYR A 81 -23.83 -0.65 18.81
N THR A 82 -24.94 0.06 18.96
CA THR A 82 -25.46 1.02 17.97
C THR A 82 -25.69 2.37 18.64
N THR A 83 -25.98 3.41 17.85
CA THR A 83 -26.36 4.76 18.36
C THR A 83 -27.64 5.21 17.70
N SER A 84 -28.45 6.01 18.41
CA SER A 84 -29.71 6.52 17.87
C SER A 84 -29.52 7.29 16.57
N VAL A 85 -28.46 8.10 16.47
CA VAL A 85 -28.17 8.89 15.27
C VAL A 85 -27.83 8.03 14.05
N CYS A 86 -27.16 6.88 14.24
CA CYS A 86 -26.92 5.92 13.16
C CYS A 86 -28.22 5.26 12.71
N GLU A 87 -29.04 4.80 13.66
CA GLU A 87 -30.36 4.20 13.37
C GLU A 87 -31.31 5.18 12.67
N GLU A 88 -31.33 6.44 13.09
CA GLU A 88 -32.15 7.50 12.49
C GLU A 88 -31.70 7.82 11.06
N LEU A 89 -30.40 7.96 10.82
CA LEU A 89 -29.85 8.13 9.47
C LEU A 89 -30.21 6.95 8.57
N CYS A 90 -29.96 5.72 9.02
CA CYS A 90 -30.27 4.52 8.24
C CYS A 90 -31.77 4.42 7.93
N ARG A 91 -32.64 4.76 8.90
CA ARG A 91 -34.09 4.78 8.69
C ARG A 91 -34.50 5.80 7.65
N MET A 92 -34.04 7.05 7.77
CA MET A 92 -34.33 8.11 6.81
C MET A 92 -33.91 7.71 5.39
N LEU A 93 -32.70 7.14 5.24
CA LEU A 93 -32.17 6.71 3.94
C LEU A 93 -32.99 5.56 3.33
N VAL A 94 -33.49 4.63 4.14
CA VAL A 94 -34.33 3.53 3.65
C VAL A 94 -35.73 4.04 3.29
N GLU A 95 -36.35 4.84 4.14
CA GLU A 95 -37.67 5.44 3.91
C GLU A 95 -37.69 6.31 2.65
N SER A 96 -36.60 7.02 2.35
CA SER A 96 -36.50 7.87 1.16
C SER A 96 -36.48 7.12 -0.18
N THR A 97 -36.42 5.79 -0.14
CA THR A 97 -36.46 4.92 -1.33
C THR A 97 -37.85 4.41 -1.66
N ASP A 98 -38.90 4.89 -0.98
CA ASP A 98 -40.30 4.47 -1.19
C ASP A 98 -40.49 2.94 -1.11
N GLY A 99 -39.74 2.29 -0.21
CA GLY A 99 -39.80 0.85 0.05
C GLY A 99 -38.97 -0.02 -0.90
N HIS A 100 -38.17 0.56 -1.80
CA HIS A 100 -37.29 -0.21 -2.69
C HIS A 100 -36.06 -0.80 -1.97
N MET A 101 -35.52 -0.11 -0.96
CA MET A 101 -34.41 -0.59 -0.13
C MET A 101 -34.91 -1.04 1.25
N ALA A 102 -34.19 -1.94 1.91
CA ALA A 102 -34.60 -2.53 3.19
C ALA A 102 -33.62 -2.24 4.33
N ARG A 103 -32.32 -2.13 4.04
CA ARG A 103 -31.27 -1.86 5.03
C ARG A 103 -30.21 -0.92 4.46
N ALA A 104 -29.61 -0.14 5.36
CA ALA A 104 -28.46 0.70 5.06
C ALA A 104 -27.25 0.27 5.90
N TYR A 105 -26.05 0.42 5.33
CA TYR A 105 -24.77 0.08 5.95
C TYR A 105 -23.82 1.27 5.78
N ILE A 106 -23.38 1.89 6.88
CA ILE A 106 -22.64 3.16 6.86
C ILE A 106 -21.13 2.94 6.98
N VAL A 107 -20.37 3.54 6.07
CA VAL A 107 -18.89 3.50 5.98
C VAL A 107 -18.33 4.91 5.76
N ASN A 108 -17.01 5.07 5.62
CA ASN A 108 -16.37 6.39 5.66
C ASN A 108 -15.99 6.95 4.28
N SER A 109 -16.00 6.12 3.25
CA SER A 109 -15.68 6.54 1.88
C SER A 109 -16.46 5.77 0.82
N GLY A 110 -16.61 6.36 -0.37
CA GLY A 110 -17.25 5.68 -1.50
C GLY A 110 -16.48 4.44 -1.97
N SER A 111 -15.16 4.39 -1.80
CA SER A 111 -14.37 3.20 -2.15
C SER A 111 -14.66 2.05 -1.20
N GLU A 112 -14.80 2.33 0.11
CA GLU A 112 -15.26 1.35 1.10
C GLU A 112 -16.69 0.87 0.78
N ALA A 113 -17.59 1.78 0.41
CA ALA A 113 -18.96 1.42 0.06
C ALA A 113 -19.02 0.48 -1.16
N MET A 114 -18.16 0.71 -2.16
CA MET A 114 -18.06 -0.15 -3.33
C MET A 114 -17.54 -1.54 -2.98
N GLU A 115 -16.49 -1.66 -2.17
CA GLU A 115 -15.99 -2.97 -1.74
C GLU A 115 -16.97 -3.71 -0.82
N ALA A 116 -17.72 -2.98 0.01
CA ALA A 116 -18.84 -3.52 0.77
C ALA A 116 -19.93 -4.06 -0.17
N ALA A 117 -20.33 -3.30 -1.19
CA ALA A 117 -21.34 -3.71 -2.18
C ALA A 117 -20.89 -4.95 -2.98
N MET A 118 -19.62 -5.02 -3.38
CA MET A 118 -19.03 -6.21 -4.03
C MET A 118 -19.14 -7.43 -3.11
N LYS A 119 -18.68 -7.33 -1.86
CA LYS A 119 -18.75 -8.44 -0.90
C LYS A 119 -20.19 -8.85 -0.61
N LEU A 120 -21.11 -7.89 -0.49
CA LEU A 120 -22.53 -8.14 -0.29
C LEU A 120 -23.14 -8.91 -1.46
N ALA A 121 -22.82 -8.51 -2.70
CA ALA A 121 -23.27 -9.21 -3.90
C ALA A 121 -22.72 -10.64 -3.98
N ARG A 122 -21.45 -10.84 -3.64
CA ARG A 122 -20.86 -12.19 -3.57
C ARG A 122 -21.53 -13.05 -2.50
N GLN A 123 -21.72 -12.50 -1.30
CA GLN A 123 -22.32 -13.22 -0.19
C GLN A 123 -23.79 -13.59 -0.45
N PHE A 124 -24.54 -12.72 -1.13
CA PHE A 124 -25.89 -13.03 -1.61
C PHE A 124 -25.94 -14.37 -2.36
N PHE A 125 -25.04 -14.63 -3.31
CA PHE A 125 -25.07 -15.90 -4.07
C PHE A 125 -24.53 -17.09 -3.29
N LEU A 126 -23.69 -16.87 -2.27
CA LEU A 126 -23.26 -17.93 -1.37
C LEU A 126 -24.38 -18.37 -0.43
N GLU A 127 -25.33 -17.49 -0.13
CA GLU A 127 -26.40 -17.72 0.85
C GLU A 127 -27.80 -17.81 0.23
N LYS A 128 -27.93 -17.58 -1.07
CA LYS A 128 -29.14 -17.88 -1.85
C LYS A 128 -29.48 -19.37 -1.76
N ASP A 129 -30.76 -19.71 -1.85
CA ASP A 129 -31.23 -21.10 -1.92
C ASP A 129 -31.77 -21.46 -3.33
N PRO A 130 -31.19 -22.44 -4.04
CA PRO A 130 -29.92 -23.12 -3.72
C PRO A 130 -28.69 -22.18 -3.91
N PRO A 131 -27.56 -22.44 -3.22
CA PRO A 131 -26.36 -21.62 -3.36
C PRO A 131 -25.73 -21.68 -4.75
N GLU A 132 -25.17 -20.56 -5.20
CA GLU A 132 -24.47 -20.41 -6.49
C GLU A 132 -23.00 -19.96 -6.27
N PRO A 133 -22.15 -20.82 -5.69
CA PRO A 133 -20.79 -20.47 -5.28
C PRO A 133 -19.85 -20.16 -6.45
N GLN A 134 -20.18 -20.52 -7.67
CA GLN A 134 -19.43 -20.18 -8.88
C GLN A 134 -19.55 -18.71 -9.28
N ARG A 135 -20.53 -17.95 -8.76
CA ARG A 135 -20.70 -16.52 -9.05
C ARG A 135 -19.67 -15.67 -8.33
N ALA A 136 -18.60 -15.31 -9.03
CA ALA A 136 -17.51 -14.51 -8.48
C ALA A 136 -17.08 -13.35 -9.39
N ARG A 137 -17.66 -13.19 -10.58
CA ARG A 137 -17.29 -12.17 -11.57
C ARG A 137 -18.16 -10.92 -11.48
N TYR A 138 -17.65 -9.81 -12.01
CA TYR A 138 -18.41 -8.56 -12.14
C TYR A 138 -18.25 -7.99 -13.54
N ILE A 139 -19.27 -7.29 -14.02
CA ILE A 139 -19.23 -6.54 -15.26
C ILE A 139 -19.44 -5.06 -14.94
N SER A 140 -18.56 -4.18 -15.41
CA SER A 140 -18.70 -2.74 -15.28
C SER A 140 -18.52 -2.03 -16.63
N ARG A 141 -18.33 -0.71 -16.65
CA ARG A 141 -18.19 0.07 -17.89
C ARG A 141 -16.75 0.55 -18.10
N ARG A 142 -16.31 0.63 -19.36
CA ARG A 142 -14.96 1.09 -19.76
C ARG A 142 -14.60 2.48 -19.26
N GLN A 143 -15.47 3.48 -19.38
CA GLN A 143 -15.23 4.82 -18.81
C GLN A 143 -16.10 5.02 -17.56
N SER A 144 -15.60 4.53 -16.43
CA SER A 144 -16.28 4.59 -15.12
C SER A 144 -15.28 4.85 -13.99
N TYR A 145 -15.76 5.41 -12.86
CA TYR A 145 -14.97 5.59 -11.66
C TYR A 145 -15.75 5.14 -10.41
N HIS A 146 -15.25 4.08 -9.78
CA HIS A 146 -15.89 3.46 -8.62
C HIS A 146 -15.07 3.56 -7.32
N GLY A 147 -13.89 4.18 -7.36
CA GLY A 147 -13.01 4.39 -6.20
C GLY A 147 -11.53 4.19 -6.52
N ILE A 148 -10.69 4.18 -5.48
CA ILE A 148 -9.22 4.06 -5.62
C ILE A 148 -8.58 2.97 -4.73
N THR A 149 -9.35 2.33 -3.83
CA THR A 149 -8.88 1.09 -3.18
C THR A 149 -8.82 -0.03 -4.21
N LEU A 150 -8.06 -1.10 -3.97
CA LEU A 150 -7.79 -2.11 -5.01
C LEU A 150 -9.06 -2.72 -5.60
N GLY A 151 -10.06 -3.07 -4.78
CA GLY A 151 -11.32 -3.63 -5.29
C GLY A 151 -12.12 -2.60 -6.08
N ALA A 152 -12.25 -1.39 -5.55
CA ALA A 152 -12.99 -0.31 -6.20
C ALA A 152 -12.31 0.21 -7.49
N LEU A 153 -10.98 0.27 -7.51
CA LEU A 153 -10.17 0.61 -8.69
C LEU A 153 -10.23 -0.50 -9.75
N SER A 154 -10.27 -1.77 -9.31
CA SER A 154 -10.52 -2.91 -10.19
C SER A 154 -11.92 -2.85 -10.78
N MET A 155 -12.94 -2.37 -10.05
CA MET A 155 -14.28 -2.17 -10.60
C MET A 155 -14.32 -1.02 -11.62
N GLY A 156 -13.58 0.06 -11.36
CA GLY A 156 -13.48 1.22 -12.24
C GLY A 156 -12.97 0.89 -13.64
N GLY A 157 -13.20 1.80 -14.57
CA GLY A 157 -12.77 1.71 -15.95
C GLY A 157 -11.75 2.78 -16.37
N HIS A 158 -11.60 3.85 -15.59
CA HIS A 158 -10.73 4.98 -15.92
C HIS A 158 -9.25 4.57 -16.11
N GLU A 159 -8.83 4.47 -17.37
CA GLU A 159 -7.56 3.86 -17.79
C GLU A 159 -6.33 4.56 -17.20
N TYR A 160 -6.29 5.90 -17.27
CA TYR A 160 -5.22 6.70 -16.65
C TYR A 160 -4.96 6.37 -15.17
N ARG A 161 -6.01 6.10 -14.40
CA ARG A 161 -5.90 5.79 -12.96
C ARG A 161 -5.55 4.32 -12.72
N ARG A 162 -5.90 3.43 -13.64
CA ARG A 162 -5.77 1.97 -13.50
C ARG A 162 -4.44 1.44 -14.01
N ARG A 163 -3.97 1.93 -15.16
CA ARG A 163 -2.83 1.37 -15.91
C ARG A 163 -1.57 1.13 -15.08
N LYS A 164 -1.25 2.03 -14.13
CA LYS A 164 -0.06 1.90 -13.26
C LYS A 164 -0.15 0.79 -12.23
N PHE A 165 -1.36 0.29 -11.96
CA PHE A 165 -1.65 -0.68 -10.91
C PHE A 165 -2.22 -1.99 -11.46
N GLU A 166 -2.28 -2.17 -12.79
CA GLU A 166 -2.86 -3.36 -13.42
C GLU A 166 -2.43 -4.70 -12.79
N PRO A 167 -1.14 -4.93 -12.45
CA PRO A 167 -0.73 -6.18 -11.80
C PRO A 167 -1.37 -6.44 -10.43
N LEU A 168 -1.87 -5.40 -9.76
CA LEU A 168 -2.54 -5.46 -8.45
C LEU A 168 -4.07 -5.56 -8.55
N LEU A 169 -4.63 -5.39 -9.75
CA LEU A 169 -6.08 -5.35 -9.94
C LEU A 169 -6.66 -6.75 -10.12
N MET A 170 -7.91 -6.92 -9.71
CA MET A 170 -8.63 -8.20 -9.78
C MET A 170 -8.92 -8.58 -11.24
N ASP A 171 -8.73 -9.85 -11.58
CA ASP A 171 -8.90 -10.43 -12.93
C ASP A 171 -10.35 -10.88 -13.23
N ASN A 172 -11.20 -10.95 -12.20
CA ASN A 172 -12.60 -11.37 -12.28
C ASN A 172 -13.57 -10.24 -12.68
N ILE A 173 -13.07 -9.10 -13.18
CA ILE A 173 -13.88 -7.94 -13.57
C ILE A 173 -13.68 -7.63 -15.06
N THR A 174 -14.78 -7.66 -15.81
CA THR A 174 -14.79 -7.30 -17.23
C THR A 174 -15.61 -6.04 -17.49
N ARG A 175 -15.50 -5.48 -18.69
CA ARG A 175 -16.08 -4.17 -19.02
C ARG A 175 -16.75 -4.14 -20.37
N VAL A 176 -17.89 -3.46 -20.43
CA VAL A 176 -18.62 -3.13 -21.66
C VAL A 176 -18.56 -1.63 -21.94
N SER A 177 -19.02 -1.22 -23.12
CA SER A 177 -19.13 0.19 -23.50
C SER A 177 -20.02 0.99 -22.51
N PRO A 178 -19.69 2.26 -22.24
CA PRO A 178 -20.62 3.16 -21.57
C PRO A 178 -21.74 3.57 -22.53
N CYS A 179 -22.88 3.96 -21.97
CA CYS A 179 -23.89 4.72 -22.71
C CYS A 179 -23.43 6.17 -22.84
N TYR A 180 -22.72 6.50 -23.93
CA TYR A 180 -22.23 7.83 -24.19
C TYR A 180 -22.52 8.27 -25.64
N PRO A 181 -23.70 8.85 -25.92
CA PRO A 181 -24.17 9.10 -27.29
C PRO A 181 -23.27 10.03 -28.11
N TYR A 182 -22.64 11.04 -27.49
CA TYR A 182 -21.78 11.98 -28.21
C TYR A 182 -20.56 11.32 -28.88
N ARG A 183 -20.07 10.19 -28.37
CA ARG A 183 -18.95 9.46 -28.98
C ARG A 183 -19.34 8.09 -29.51
N GLY A 184 -20.20 7.37 -28.79
CA GLY A 184 -20.50 5.97 -29.04
C GLY A 184 -21.74 5.69 -29.88
N GLN A 185 -22.58 6.68 -30.20
CA GLN A 185 -23.76 6.50 -31.06
C GLN A 185 -23.42 6.88 -32.50
N ASP A 186 -23.77 6.00 -33.44
CA ASP A 186 -23.53 6.26 -34.86
C ASP A 186 -24.46 7.38 -35.37
N GLU A 187 -24.03 8.15 -36.37
CA GLU A 187 -24.80 9.30 -36.89
C GLU A 187 -26.21 8.95 -37.40
N ARG A 188 -26.44 7.69 -37.78
CA ARG A 188 -27.71 7.18 -38.29
C ARG A 188 -28.48 6.33 -37.28
N GLU A 189 -27.93 6.13 -36.09
CA GLU A 189 -28.50 5.28 -35.05
C GLU A 189 -29.45 6.10 -34.17
N THR A 190 -30.70 5.67 -34.06
CA THR A 190 -31.66 6.22 -33.09
C THR A 190 -31.28 5.85 -31.66
N ASP A 191 -31.76 6.57 -30.66
CA ASP A 191 -31.50 6.26 -29.25
C ASP A 191 -31.94 4.83 -28.91
N GLU A 192 -33.08 4.38 -29.45
CA GLU A 192 -33.59 3.01 -29.25
C GLU A 192 -32.65 1.95 -29.84
N GLN A 193 -32.12 2.18 -31.04
CA GLN A 193 -31.14 1.28 -31.67
C GLN A 193 -29.84 1.25 -30.86
N TYR A 194 -29.38 2.41 -30.38
CA TYR A 194 -28.18 2.52 -29.56
C TYR A 194 -28.32 1.74 -28.25
N VAL A 195 -29.45 1.91 -27.55
CA VAL A 195 -29.77 1.14 -26.35
C VAL A 195 -29.80 -0.36 -26.65
N SER A 196 -30.44 -0.76 -27.75
CA SER A 196 -30.51 -2.17 -28.14
C SER A 196 -29.12 -2.77 -28.38
N ARG A 197 -28.21 -2.01 -29.00
CA ARG A 197 -26.83 -2.45 -29.24
C ARG A 197 -26.03 -2.60 -27.95
N LEU A 198 -26.13 -1.64 -27.03
CA LEU A 198 -25.45 -1.73 -25.74
C LEU A 198 -26.00 -2.86 -24.86
N ALA A 199 -27.31 -3.11 -24.93
CA ALA A 199 -27.93 -4.24 -24.24
C ALA A 199 -27.46 -5.57 -24.83
N GLN A 200 -27.33 -5.67 -26.16
CA GLN A 200 -26.76 -6.84 -26.82
C GLN A 200 -25.29 -7.04 -26.44
N GLU A 201 -24.48 -5.98 -26.40
CA GLU A 201 -23.08 -6.07 -25.94
C GLU A 201 -22.98 -6.61 -24.51
N LEU A 202 -23.86 -6.16 -23.61
CA LEU A 202 -23.92 -6.69 -22.25
C LEU A 202 -24.33 -8.16 -22.24
N ASP A 203 -25.33 -8.55 -23.03
CA ASP A 203 -25.77 -9.94 -23.17
C ASP A 203 -24.65 -10.85 -23.66
N ASP A 204 -23.93 -10.43 -24.70
CA ASP A 204 -22.78 -11.13 -25.27
C ASP A 204 -21.65 -11.28 -24.25
N GLU A 205 -21.42 -10.25 -23.43
CA GLU A 205 -20.40 -10.29 -22.39
C GLU A 205 -20.75 -11.30 -21.28
N PHE A 206 -22.01 -11.34 -20.83
CA PHE A 206 -22.48 -12.38 -19.91
C PHE A 206 -22.25 -13.78 -20.48
N GLN A 207 -22.56 -14.00 -21.76
CA GLN A 207 -22.30 -15.28 -22.44
C GLN A 207 -20.81 -15.60 -22.49
N ARG A 208 -19.97 -14.62 -22.82
CA ARG A 208 -18.52 -14.79 -22.97
C ARG A 208 -17.82 -15.18 -21.67
N VAL A 209 -18.19 -14.55 -20.55
CA VAL A 209 -17.53 -14.83 -19.25
C VAL A 209 -18.14 -15.99 -18.48
N GLY A 210 -19.28 -16.51 -18.94
CA GLY A 210 -20.08 -17.52 -18.27
C GLY A 210 -21.25 -16.87 -17.50
N PRO A 211 -22.50 -16.99 -17.98
CA PRO A 211 -23.64 -16.24 -17.44
C PRO A 211 -23.99 -16.61 -15.99
N ASP A 212 -23.65 -17.83 -15.58
CA ASP A 212 -23.79 -18.36 -14.22
C ASP A 212 -22.63 -17.98 -13.29
N THR A 213 -21.62 -17.24 -13.76
CA THR A 213 -20.43 -16.85 -12.97
C THR A 213 -20.43 -15.39 -12.53
N VAL A 214 -21.36 -14.57 -13.01
CA VAL A 214 -21.41 -13.13 -12.75
C VAL A 214 -22.27 -12.81 -11.54
N CYS A 215 -21.72 -12.14 -10.53
CA CYS A 215 -22.45 -11.59 -9.39
C CYS A 215 -23.34 -10.42 -9.82
N ALA A 216 -22.73 -9.42 -10.44
CA ALA A 216 -23.41 -8.14 -10.66
C ALA A 216 -22.90 -7.37 -11.86
N PHE A 217 -23.80 -6.57 -12.43
CA PHE A 217 -23.45 -5.43 -13.28
C PHE A 217 -23.38 -4.15 -12.43
N VAL A 218 -22.31 -3.37 -12.59
CA VAL A 218 -22.03 -2.17 -11.78
C VAL A 218 -21.93 -0.94 -12.68
N ALA A 219 -22.69 0.11 -12.35
CA ALA A 219 -22.68 1.36 -13.11
C ALA A 219 -23.01 2.59 -12.25
N GLU A 220 -22.42 3.74 -12.59
CA GLU A 220 -22.91 5.04 -12.14
C GLU A 220 -24.13 5.43 -13.01
N PRO A 221 -25.30 5.79 -12.43
CA PRO A 221 -26.44 6.30 -13.19
C PRO A 221 -26.12 7.53 -14.03
N VAL A 222 -25.41 8.52 -13.45
CA VAL A 222 -24.81 9.63 -14.19
C VAL A 222 -23.32 9.60 -13.92
N VAL A 223 -22.52 9.40 -14.97
CA VAL A 223 -21.07 9.16 -14.81
C VAL A 223 -20.37 10.46 -14.49
N GLY A 224 -19.68 10.50 -13.35
CA GLY A 224 -19.07 11.73 -12.84
C GLY A 224 -17.70 12.03 -13.43
N ALA A 225 -16.66 11.85 -12.64
CA ALA A 225 -15.29 12.27 -12.99
C ALA A 225 -14.67 11.57 -14.21
N ALA A 226 -15.11 10.35 -14.54
CA ALA A 226 -14.54 9.59 -15.66
C ALA A 226 -15.08 10.01 -17.04
N LEU A 227 -16.31 10.54 -17.08
CA LEU A 227 -16.96 10.92 -18.33
C LEU A 227 -17.54 12.34 -18.31
N GLY A 228 -17.33 13.14 -17.28
CA GLY A 228 -17.86 14.51 -17.23
C GLY A 228 -19.39 14.58 -17.23
N CYS A 229 -20.03 14.04 -16.20
CA CYS A 229 -21.48 14.14 -15.96
C CYS A 229 -22.36 13.58 -17.09
N VAL A 230 -22.01 12.45 -17.71
CA VAL A 230 -22.83 11.82 -18.77
C VAL A 230 -24.06 11.14 -18.19
N PRO A 231 -25.29 11.59 -18.53
CA PRO A 231 -26.49 10.80 -18.31
C PRO A 231 -26.68 9.74 -19.41
N PRO A 232 -27.40 8.64 -19.12
CA PRO A 232 -27.80 7.67 -20.14
C PRO A 232 -28.87 8.27 -21.06
N VAL A 233 -29.01 7.70 -22.25
CA VAL A 233 -30.20 7.92 -23.09
C VAL A 233 -31.41 7.20 -22.49
N PRO A 234 -32.65 7.67 -22.74
CA PRO A 234 -33.85 7.05 -22.20
C PRO A 234 -33.94 5.54 -22.49
N GLY A 235 -34.33 4.76 -21.48
CA GLY A 235 -34.54 3.31 -21.63
C GLY A 235 -33.30 2.44 -21.45
N TYR A 236 -32.09 3.01 -21.44
CA TYR A 236 -30.84 2.26 -21.26
C TYR A 236 -30.84 1.36 -20.02
N PHE A 237 -31.14 1.92 -18.83
CA PHE A 237 -31.11 1.13 -17.60
C PHE A 237 -32.24 0.11 -17.49
N LYS A 238 -33.36 0.31 -18.17
CA LYS A 238 -34.41 -0.72 -18.29
C LYS A 238 -33.90 -1.91 -19.10
N ALA A 239 -33.19 -1.65 -20.20
CA ALA A 239 -32.57 -2.70 -21.00
C ALA A 239 -31.47 -3.45 -20.23
N VAL A 240 -30.59 -2.73 -19.51
CA VAL A 240 -29.58 -3.33 -18.63
C VAL A 240 -30.21 -4.19 -17.53
N GLN A 241 -31.27 -3.70 -16.88
CA GLN A 241 -31.97 -4.46 -15.85
C GLN A 241 -32.57 -5.74 -16.43
N ALA A 242 -33.15 -5.69 -17.63
CA ALA A 242 -33.69 -6.87 -18.31
C ALA A 242 -32.60 -7.93 -18.57
N VAL A 243 -31.39 -7.51 -18.98
CA VAL A 243 -30.25 -8.43 -19.17
C VAL A 243 -29.78 -9.01 -17.83
N CYS A 244 -29.66 -8.20 -16.78
CA CYS A 244 -29.29 -8.70 -15.45
C CYS A 244 -30.30 -9.71 -14.91
N GLN A 245 -31.60 -9.42 -15.06
CA GLN A 245 -32.69 -10.31 -14.68
C GLN A 245 -32.68 -11.62 -15.47
N LYS A 246 -32.42 -11.58 -16.78
CA LYS A 246 -32.29 -12.76 -17.64
C LYS A 246 -31.25 -13.77 -17.10
N TYR A 247 -30.14 -13.28 -16.54
CA TYR A 247 -29.07 -14.13 -16.00
C TYR A 247 -29.07 -14.28 -14.48
N GLY A 248 -30.04 -13.67 -13.79
CA GLY A 248 -30.11 -13.69 -12.32
C GLY A 248 -28.99 -12.92 -11.61
N ALA A 249 -28.29 -12.02 -12.30
CA ALA A 249 -27.26 -11.16 -11.72
C ALA A 249 -27.88 -9.95 -11.00
N LEU A 250 -27.17 -9.41 -10.01
CA LEU A 250 -27.58 -8.21 -9.30
C LEU A 250 -27.23 -6.94 -10.10
N LEU A 251 -28.03 -5.89 -9.92
CA LEU A 251 -27.75 -4.55 -10.43
C LEU A 251 -27.25 -3.67 -9.29
N ILE A 252 -26.03 -3.15 -9.43
CA ILE A 252 -25.43 -2.23 -8.45
C ILE A 252 -25.31 -0.85 -9.08
N PHE A 253 -25.91 0.16 -8.43
CA PHE A 253 -25.72 1.54 -8.82
C PHE A 253 -24.77 2.29 -7.90
N ASP A 254 -23.74 2.85 -8.51
CA ASP A 254 -22.83 3.77 -7.85
C ASP A 254 -23.35 5.20 -7.91
N GLU A 255 -24.01 5.62 -6.84
CA GLU A 255 -24.53 6.96 -6.71
C GLU A 255 -23.69 7.84 -5.76
N VAL A 256 -22.45 7.44 -5.47
CA VAL A 256 -21.56 8.21 -4.59
C VAL A 256 -21.40 9.65 -5.06
N MET A 257 -21.35 9.91 -6.37
CA MET A 257 -21.24 11.26 -6.93
C MET A 257 -22.54 11.85 -7.45
N CYS A 258 -23.39 11.05 -8.10
CA CYS A 258 -24.57 11.56 -8.80
C CYS A 258 -25.88 11.51 -7.98
N GLY A 259 -25.87 10.79 -6.85
CA GLY A 259 -27.03 10.69 -5.96
C GLY A 259 -27.12 11.81 -4.93
N MET A 260 -27.92 11.55 -3.91
CA MET A 260 -28.17 12.44 -2.77
C MET A 260 -28.59 13.85 -3.17
N GLY A 261 -29.49 13.95 -4.15
CA GLY A 261 -30.09 15.21 -4.60
C GLY A 261 -29.39 15.87 -5.79
N ARG A 262 -28.14 15.48 -6.09
CA ARG A 262 -27.25 16.20 -7.04
C ARG A 262 -27.82 16.34 -8.45
N THR A 263 -28.48 15.29 -8.92
CA THR A 263 -29.09 15.21 -10.26
C THR A 263 -30.53 15.70 -10.31
N GLY A 264 -31.08 16.20 -9.20
CA GLY A 264 -32.45 16.71 -9.10
C GLY A 264 -33.46 15.68 -8.56
N THR A 265 -33.04 14.47 -8.21
CA THR A 265 -33.80 13.54 -7.36
C THR A 265 -32.89 13.08 -6.23
N LEU A 266 -33.46 12.62 -5.11
CA LEU A 266 -32.63 12.18 -3.99
C LEU A 266 -31.80 10.97 -4.39
N HIS A 267 -32.41 9.99 -5.06
CA HIS A 267 -31.70 8.90 -5.71
C HIS A 267 -31.76 9.09 -7.23
N ALA A 268 -30.63 9.02 -7.92
CA ALA A 268 -30.55 9.28 -9.37
C ALA A 268 -31.36 8.24 -10.16
N TRP A 269 -31.41 7.00 -9.70
CA TRP A 269 -32.19 5.91 -10.30
C TRP A 269 -33.70 6.16 -10.36
N GLN A 270 -34.23 7.06 -9.53
CA GLN A 270 -35.65 7.45 -9.58
C GLN A 270 -36.03 8.07 -10.93
N GLN A 271 -35.10 8.78 -11.59
CA GLN A 271 -35.33 9.36 -12.92
C GLN A 271 -35.31 8.30 -14.04
N GLU A 272 -34.65 7.16 -13.79
CA GLU A 272 -34.60 6.04 -14.73
C GLU A 272 -35.81 5.10 -14.57
N GLY A 273 -36.49 5.16 -13.42
CA GLY A 273 -37.57 4.24 -13.06
C GLY A 273 -37.08 2.81 -12.85
N VAL A 274 -35.83 2.63 -12.43
CA VAL A 274 -35.16 1.33 -12.26
C VAL A 274 -34.47 1.31 -10.91
N ALA A 275 -35.08 0.68 -9.89
CA ALA A 275 -34.40 0.50 -8.61
C ALA A 275 -33.28 -0.57 -8.74
N PRO A 276 -32.07 -0.30 -8.21
CA PRO A 276 -31.00 -1.30 -8.14
C PRO A 276 -31.25 -2.27 -6.99
N ASP A 277 -30.46 -3.35 -6.95
CA ASP A 277 -30.43 -4.26 -5.80
C ASP A 277 -29.59 -3.73 -4.66
N ILE A 278 -28.49 -3.08 -5.04
CA ILE A 278 -27.55 -2.47 -4.12
C ILE A 278 -27.24 -1.06 -4.66
N GLN A 279 -27.33 -0.06 -3.80
CA GLN A 279 -26.99 1.32 -4.12
C GLN A 279 -25.84 1.77 -3.21
N THR A 280 -24.78 2.34 -3.77
CA THR A 280 -23.78 3.05 -2.98
C THR A 280 -24.07 4.55 -2.99
N ILE A 281 -23.88 5.21 -1.84
CA ILE A 281 -24.07 6.65 -1.63
C ILE A 281 -22.88 7.25 -0.90
N GLY A 282 -22.67 8.56 -1.01
CA GLY A 282 -21.56 9.26 -0.38
C GLY A 282 -21.60 10.75 -0.73
N LYS A 283 -20.45 11.42 -0.71
CA LYS A 283 -20.27 12.85 -1.07
C LYS A 283 -21.35 13.78 -0.50
N CYS A 284 -22.39 14.05 -1.29
CA CYS A 284 -23.50 14.92 -0.90
C CYS A 284 -24.29 14.37 0.31
N LEU A 285 -24.12 13.08 0.67
CA LEU A 285 -24.61 12.49 1.92
C LEU A 285 -24.16 13.29 3.16
N GLY A 286 -22.87 13.58 3.28
CA GLY A 286 -22.30 14.29 4.43
C GLY A 286 -21.88 15.74 4.14
N GLY A 287 -22.04 16.22 2.91
CA GLY A 287 -21.78 17.59 2.51
C GLY A 287 -20.33 18.09 2.71
N GLY A 288 -19.38 17.19 3.00
CA GLY A 288 -17.97 17.53 3.27
C GLY A 288 -17.67 17.89 4.74
N TYR A 289 -18.64 17.79 5.64
CA TYR A 289 -18.45 18.09 7.06
C TYR A 289 -17.83 16.93 7.84
N GLN A 290 -18.07 15.69 7.40
CA GLN A 290 -17.40 14.46 7.86
C GLN A 290 -17.25 13.47 6.70
N PRO A 291 -16.20 12.61 6.70
CA PRO A 291 -16.13 11.46 5.80
C PRO A 291 -17.26 10.47 6.09
N VAL A 292 -18.14 10.26 5.10
CA VAL A 292 -19.29 9.35 5.23
C VAL A 292 -19.77 8.88 3.87
N ALA A 293 -20.13 7.61 3.79
CA ALA A 293 -20.71 6.93 2.65
C ALA A 293 -21.59 5.78 3.16
N GLY A 294 -22.30 5.10 2.25
CA GLY A 294 -23.12 3.98 2.65
C GLY A 294 -23.54 3.08 1.50
N VAL A 295 -24.03 1.90 1.88
CA VAL A 295 -24.65 0.92 0.98
C VAL A 295 -26.11 0.76 1.40
N LEU A 296 -27.04 0.93 0.47
CA LEU A 296 -28.43 0.49 0.65
C LEU A 296 -28.62 -0.82 -0.10
N ALA A 297 -29.32 -1.76 0.51
CA ALA A 297 -29.62 -3.05 -0.10
C ALA A 297 -31.11 -3.33 -0.06
N ASN A 298 -31.63 -3.90 -1.15
CA ASN A 298 -33.03 -4.26 -1.27
C ASN A 298 -33.42 -5.47 -0.41
N GLY A 299 -34.74 -5.68 -0.27
CA GLY A 299 -35.29 -6.79 0.51
C GLY A 299 -34.72 -8.15 0.11
N ARG A 300 -34.66 -8.45 -1.20
CA ARG A 300 -34.20 -9.78 -1.67
C ARG A 300 -32.75 -10.10 -1.27
N VAL A 301 -31.86 -9.10 -1.27
CA VAL A 301 -30.46 -9.29 -0.85
C VAL A 301 -30.39 -9.53 0.66
N ILE A 302 -31.15 -8.75 1.43
CA ILE A 302 -31.21 -8.88 2.89
C ILE A 302 -31.87 -10.19 3.31
N ASP A 303 -32.92 -10.63 2.63
CA ASP A 303 -33.63 -11.88 2.91
C ASP A 303 -32.73 -13.08 2.66
N ALA A 304 -31.92 -13.09 1.59
CA ALA A 304 -30.97 -14.18 1.35
C ALA A 304 -29.95 -14.31 2.50
N ILE A 305 -29.39 -13.19 2.98
CA ILE A 305 -28.45 -13.20 4.10
C ILE A 305 -29.14 -13.59 5.40
N SER A 306 -30.35 -13.06 5.65
CA SER A 306 -31.11 -13.37 6.87
C SER A 306 -31.48 -14.85 6.94
N ASN A 307 -31.85 -15.46 5.80
CA ASN A 307 -32.18 -16.88 5.72
C ASN A 307 -30.94 -17.80 5.69
N GLY A 308 -29.76 -17.26 5.37
CA GLY A 308 -28.47 -17.94 5.40
C GLY A 308 -27.79 -17.83 6.76
N THR A 309 -26.71 -17.06 6.83
CA THR A 309 -25.88 -16.93 8.05
C THR A 309 -26.40 -15.87 9.02
N SER A 310 -27.32 -15.00 8.59
CA SER A 310 -27.77 -13.80 9.32
C SER A 310 -26.66 -12.82 9.65
N VAL A 311 -25.49 -12.92 9.01
CA VAL A 311 -24.31 -12.08 9.29
C VAL A 311 -23.72 -11.58 7.98
N PHE A 312 -23.66 -10.27 7.77
CA PHE A 312 -22.86 -9.72 6.68
C PHE A 312 -21.36 -9.74 7.06
N VAL A 313 -20.53 -10.47 6.31
CA VAL A 313 -19.10 -10.66 6.63
C VAL A 313 -18.28 -9.49 6.08
N HIS A 314 -18.47 -8.33 6.69
CA HIS A 314 -17.77 -7.10 6.39
C HIS A 314 -17.72 -6.23 7.66
N GLY A 315 -16.55 -5.66 7.97
CA GLY A 315 -16.40 -4.85 9.18
C GLY A 315 -15.16 -3.97 9.14
N HIS A 316 -15.31 -2.69 9.47
CA HIS A 316 -14.22 -1.73 9.63
C HIS A 316 -14.27 -1.07 11.00
N THR A 317 -13.10 -0.66 11.52
CA THR A 317 -12.98 -0.02 12.83
C THR A 317 -13.90 1.20 12.98
N TYR A 318 -13.96 2.08 11.98
CA TYR A 318 -14.72 3.33 12.06
C TYR A 318 -16.07 3.28 11.32
N GLN A 319 -16.59 2.11 10.96
CA GLN A 319 -17.90 2.04 10.32
C GLN A 319 -19.01 2.51 11.25
N GLY A 320 -20.04 3.16 10.70
CA GLY A 320 -21.11 3.74 11.51
C GLY A 320 -20.63 4.78 12.54
N HIS A 321 -19.54 5.51 12.26
CA HIS A 321 -18.99 6.49 13.18
C HIS A 321 -20.06 7.53 13.61
N PRO A 322 -20.36 7.70 14.91
CA PRO A 322 -21.51 8.50 15.34
C PRO A 322 -21.44 9.96 14.86
N ALA A 323 -20.27 10.61 14.95
CA ALA A 323 -20.09 11.98 14.46
C ALA A 323 -20.33 12.13 12.94
N ALA A 324 -19.94 11.12 12.15
CA ALA A 324 -20.19 11.10 10.71
C ALA A 324 -21.68 10.89 10.39
N CYS A 325 -22.35 10.03 11.17
CA CYS A 325 -23.79 9.82 11.07
C CYS A 325 -24.58 11.09 11.43
N ALA A 326 -24.18 11.80 12.49
CA ALA A 326 -24.78 13.08 12.88
C ALA A 326 -24.62 14.15 11.80
N ALA A 327 -23.43 14.27 11.21
CA ALA A 327 -23.18 15.17 10.11
C ALA A 327 -24.08 14.85 8.90
N ALA A 328 -24.13 13.58 8.49
CA ALA A 328 -24.94 13.14 7.36
C ALA A 328 -26.43 13.37 7.60
N LEU A 329 -26.92 13.00 8.78
CA LEU A 329 -28.32 13.18 9.16
C LEU A 329 -28.72 14.66 9.09
N GLU A 330 -27.92 15.55 9.69
CA GLU A 330 -28.23 16.99 9.69
C GLU A 330 -28.15 17.59 8.28
N VAL A 331 -27.20 17.16 7.44
CA VAL A 331 -27.14 17.58 6.04
C VAL A 331 -28.38 17.15 5.28
N GLN A 332 -28.86 15.92 5.45
CA GLN A 332 -30.08 15.45 4.79
C GLN A 332 -31.33 16.17 5.33
N CYS A 333 -31.41 16.45 6.64
CA CYS A 333 -32.46 17.28 7.23
C CYS A 333 -32.50 18.67 6.58
N ILE A 334 -31.36 19.35 6.46
CA ILE A 334 -31.26 20.67 5.80
C ILE A 334 -31.77 20.60 4.35
N ILE A 335 -31.33 19.59 3.59
CA ILE A 335 -31.74 19.41 2.20
C ILE A 335 -33.26 19.25 2.08
N HIS A 336 -33.87 18.50 3.01
CA HIS A 336 -35.31 18.30 3.09
C HIS A 336 -36.04 19.59 3.52
N ASP A 337 -35.69 20.14 4.68
CA ASP A 337 -36.36 21.28 5.33
C ASP A 337 -36.37 22.53 4.45
N GLU A 338 -35.27 22.78 3.75
CA GLU A 338 -35.11 23.96 2.88
C GLU A 338 -35.55 23.68 1.43
N GLY A 339 -36.05 22.48 1.13
CA GLY A 339 -36.53 22.11 -0.21
C GLY A 339 -35.44 22.16 -1.28
N LEU A 340 -34.19 21.87 -0.92
CA LEU A 340 -33.03 22.12 -1.79
C LEU A 340 -33.03 21.27 -3.06
N VAL A 341 -33.58 20.06 -3.05
CA VAL A 341 -33.72 19.24 -4.27
C VAL A 341 -34.61 19.91 -5.32
N ALA A 342 -35.67 20.62 -4.89
CA ALA A 342 -36.48 21.41 -5.81
C ALA A 342 -35.68 22.58 -6.40
N ASN A 343 -34.81 23.20 -5.60
CA ASN A 343 -33.90 24.23 -6.08
C ASN A 343 -32.88 23.67 -7.09
N VAL A 344 -32.34 22.47 -6.86
CA VAL A 344 -31.44 21.78 -7.80
C VAL A 344 -32.08 21.63 -9.19
N ARG A 345 -33.37 21.26 -9.27
CA ARG A 345 -34.09 21.16 -10.55
C ARG A 345 -34.22 22.52 -11.24
N ARG A 346 -34.61 23.55 -10.47
CA ARG A 346 -34.86 24.91 -10.97
C ARG A 346 -33.57 25.57 -11.46
N MET A 347 -32.53 25.58 -10.62
CA MET A 347 -31.22 26.17 -10.93
C MET A 347 -30.44 25.33 -11.92
N GLY A 348 -30.59 24.00 -11.91
CA GLY A 348 -30.04 23.12 -12.92
C GLY A 348 -30.56 23.41 -14.33
N SER A 349 -31.88 23.66 -14.45
CA SER A 349 -32.49 24.06 -15.72
C SER A 349 -31.95 25.40 -16.23
N LEU A 350 -31.76 26.36 -15.33
CA LEU A 350 -31.13 27.65 -15.65
C LEU A 350 -29.67 27.48 -16.08
N LEU A 351 -28.88 26.72 -15.31
CA LEU A 351 -27.48 26.46 -15.58
C LEU A 351 -27.29 25.80 -16.95
N SER A 352 -28.07 24.76 -17.26
CA SER A 352 -28.07 24.08 -18.55
C SER A 352 -28.29 25.03 -19.72
N LYS A 353 -29.36 25.84 -19.62
CA LYS A 353 -29.74 26.81 -20.64
C LYS A 353 -28.61 27.82 -20.86
N ARG A 354 -28.10 28.41 -19.77
CA ARG A 354 -27.09 29.47 -19.83
C ARG A 354 -25.73 28.97 -20.30
N LEU A 355 -25.30 27.77 -19.90
CA LEU A 355 -24.08 27.15 -20.42
C LEU A 355 -24.19 26.91 -21.93
N SER A 356 -25.33 26.41 -22.39
CA SER A 356 -25.57 26.16 -23.81
C SER A 356 -25.54 27.48 -24.60
N GLU A 357 -26.29 28.50 -24.18
CA GLU A 357 -26.32 29.81 -24.83
C GLU A 357 -24.93 30.49 -24.89
N THR A 358 -24.07 30.26 -23.90
CA THR A 358 -22.77 30.92 -23.80
C THR A 358 -21.66 30.18 -24.55
N LEU A 359 -21.69 28.84 -24.54
CA LEU A 359 -20.53 28.02 -24.94
C LEU A 359 -20.82 27.04 -26.08
N ALA A 360 -22.08 26.78 -26.42
CA ALA A 360 -22.41 25.74 -27.39
C ALA A 360 -21.84 26.01 -28.78
N ASP A 361 -21.57 27.26 -29.16
CA ASP A 361 -20.98 27.62 -30.46
C ASP A 361 -19.45 27.70 -30.43
N HIS A 362 -18.82 27.56 -29.26
CA HIS A 362 -17.36 27.66 -29.15
C HIS A 362 -16.68 26.52 -29.93
N PRO A 363 -15.64 26.79 -30.73
CA PRO A 363 -15.00 25.79 -31.61
C PRO A 363 -14.31 24.67 -30.84
N ASN A 364 -13.86 24.93 -29.60
CA ASN A 364 -13.21 23.93 -28.75
C ASN A 364 -14.10 23.30 -27.68
N VAL A 365 -15.41 23.60 -27.70
CA VAL A 365 -16.39 22.95 -26.81
C VAL A 365 -17.12 21.89 -27.62
N GLY A 366 -16.87 20.62 -27.28
CA GLY A 366 -17.41 19.47 -27.98
C GLY A 366 -18.81 19.13 -27.51
N ASN A 367 -19.01 19.04 -26.19
CA ASN A 367 -20.29 18.64 -25.62
C ASN A 367 -20.51 19.23 -24.21
N ILE A 368 -21.73 19.70 -23.97
CA ILE A 368 -22.21 20.21 -22.68
C ILE A 368 -23.34 19.29 -22.24
N ARG A 369 -23.22 18.66 -21.07
CA ARG A 369 -24.13 17.59 -20.65
C ARG A 369 -24.25 17.50 -19.13
N GLY A 370 -25.38 17.00 -18.64
CA GLY A 370 -25.60 16.87 -17.21
C GLY A 370 -27.07 16.76 -16.83
N ARG A 371 -27.31 16.69 -15.52
CA ARG A 371 -28.65 16.74 -14.90
C ARG A 371 -28.57 17.51 -13.57
N GLY A 372 -29.64 18.19 -13.19
CA GLY A 372 -29.67 18.98 -11.96
C GLY A 372 -28.53 20.00 -11.91
N LEU A 373 -27.77 20.03 -10.81
CA LEU A 373 -26.57 20.86 -10.64
C LEU A 373 -25.31 20.02 -10.81
N PHE A 374 -25.26 19.19 -11.85
CA PHE A 374 -24.12 18.32 -12.17
C PHE A 374 -23.86 18.30 -13.67
N TRP A 375 -23.01 19.21 -14.13
CA TRP A 375 -22.78 19.50 -15.55
C TRP A 375 -21.32 19.37 -15.93
N GLY A 376 -21.05 18.68 -17.04
CA GLY A 376 -19.74 18.57 -17.66
C GLY A 376 -19.66 19.38 -18.94
N ILE A 377 -18.48 19.95 -19.20
CA ILE A 377 -18.13 20.63 -20.45
C ILE A 377 -16.89 19.94 -20.98
N GLU A 378 -17.03 19.23 -22.09
CA GLU A 378 -15.94 18.50 -22.75
C GLU A 378 -15.28 19.32 -23.86
N PHE A 379 -13.96 19.24 -23.92
CA PHE A 379 -13.13 19.99 -24.84
C PHE A 379 -12.60 19.13 -25.98
N VAL A 380 -12.54 19.74 -27.16
CA VAL A 380 -12.07 19.11 -28.40
C VAL A 380 -11.18 20.07 -29.18
N ALA A 381 -10.13 19.53 -29.81
CA ALA A 381 -9.29 20.28 -30.72
C ALA A 381 -10.05 20.62 -32.01
N ASP A 382 -10.94 19.72 -32.45
CA ASP A 382 -11.81 19.88 -33.60
C ASP A 382 -13.21 19.35 -33.28
N LYS A 383 -14.21 20.22 -33.44
CA LYS A 383 -15.61 19.96 -33.11
C LYS A 383 -16.34 19.10 -34.15
N GLN A 384 -15.96 19.20 -35.42
CA GLN A 384 -16.57 18.40 -36.49
C GLN A 384 -16.14 16.94 -36.35
N THR A 385 -14.84 16.71 -36.14
CA THR A 385 -14.27 15.37 -35.99
C THR A 385 -14.36 14.83 -34.55
N ARG A 386 -14.71 15.68 -33.58
CA ARG A 386 -14.74 15.38 -32.14
C ARG A 386 -13.37 14.96 -31.58
N ALA A 387 -12.29 15.32 -32.29
CA ALA A 387 -10.93 14.97 -31.92
C ALA A 387 -10.55 15.62 -30.57
N PRO A 388 -10.09 14.84 -29.58
CA PRO A 388 -9.66 15.41 -28.31
C PRO A 388 -8.38 16.24 -28.50
N PHE A 389 -8.10 17.13 -27.54
CA PHE A 389 -6.76 17.73 -27.45
C PHE A 389 -5.71 16.66 -27.09
N PRO A 390 -4.43 16.86 -27.46
CA PRO A 390 -3.35 16.04 -26.95
C PRO A 390 -3.31 16.07 -25.41
N SER A 391 -3.14 14.92 -24.78
CA SER A 391 -3.20 14.79 -23.31
C SER A 391 -2.13 15.63 -22.59
N GLU A 392 -1.01 15.94 -23.25
CA GLU A 392 0.08 16.79 -22.76
C GLU A 392 -0.31 18.27 -22.67
N ALA A 393 -1.39 18.68 -23.34
CA ALA A 393 -1.90 20.06 -23.26
C ALA A 393 -2.60 20.35 -21.93
N HIS A 394 -3.01 19.31 -21.18
CA HIS A 394 -3.61 19.42 -19.85
C HIS A 394 -4.77 20.44 -19.75
N VAL A 395 -5.59 20.52 -20.80
CA VAL A 395 -6.57 21.61 -20.99
C VAL A 395 -7.52 21.75 -19.78
N ALA A 396 -8.03 20.65 -19.22
CA ALA A 396 -8.90 20.72 -18.06
C ALA A 396 -8.19 21.31 -16.82
N MET A 397 -6.95 20.92 -16.56
CA MET A 397 -6.16 21.41 -15.43
C MET A 397 -5.78 22.87 -15.61
N GLU A 398 -5.34 23.28 -16.81
CA GLU A 398 -5.01 24.68 -17.12
C GLU A 398 -6.22 25.61 -16.94
N ILE A 399 -7.41 25.20 -17.38
CA ILE A 399 -8.65 25.96 -17.15
C ILE A 399 -8.97 26.05 -15.66
N SER A 400 -8.80 24.95 -14.92
CA SER A 400 -9.01 24.93 -13.48
C SER A 400 -8.06 25.88 -12.75
N GLU A 401 -6.77 25.85 -13.07
CA GLU A 401 -5.76 26.73 -12.46
C GLU A 401 -5.99 28.21 -12.82
N LEU A 402 -6.36 28.49 -14.08
CA LEU A 402 -6.73 29.83 -14.51
C LEU A 402 -7.95 30.35 -13.73
N GLY A 403 -8.94 29.50 -13.48
CA GLY A 403 -10.13 29.83 -12.68
C GLY A 403 -9.77 30.26 -11.25
N LEU A 404 -8.76 29.62 -10.65
CA LEU A 404 -8.31 29.94 -9.29
C LEU A 404 -7.54 31.27 -9.20
N THR A 405 -7.13 31.87 -10.31
CA THR A 405 -6.45 33.19 -10.28
C THR A 405 -7.39 34.32 -9.86
N LYS A 406 -6.83 35.42 -9.34
CA LYS A 406 -7.59 36.58 -8.84
C LYS A 406 -8.57 37.17 -9.85
N ASN A 407 -8.26 37.07 -11.14
CA ASN A 407 -9.07 37.62 -12.23
C ASN A 407 -10.41 36.90 -12.43
N TYR A 408 -10.48 35.61 -12.03
CA TYR A 408 -11.66 34.77 -12.21
C TYR A 408 -12.25 34.34 -10.87
N SER A 409 -11.40 33.94 -9.93
CA SER A 409 -11.77 33.54 -8.57
C SER A 409 -12.94 32.54 -8.55
N ILE A 410 -12.84 31.49 -9.35
CA ILE A 410 -13.81 30.40 -9.44
C ILE A 410 -13.10 29.04 -9.40
N SER A 411 -13.65 28.09 -8.66
CA SER A 411 -13.17 26.70 -8.66
C SER A 411 -14.08 25.84 -9.52
N VAL A 412 -13.50 25.12 -10.48
CA VAL A 412 -14.14 24.10 -11.31
C VAL A 412 -13.39 22.79 -11.15
N TYR A 413 -14.06 21.64 -11.35
CA TYR A 413 -13.40 20.34 -11.17
C TYR A 413 -12.86 19.80 -12.50
N PRO A 414 -11.54 19.62 -12.65
CA PRO A 414 -10.96 19.07 -13.87
C PRO A 414 -11.09 17.53 -13.92
N GLY A 415 -11.38 17.01 -15.11
CA GLY A 415 -11.46 15.57 -15.39
C GLY A 415 -10.89 15.22 -16.77
N THR A 416 -10.50 13.95 -16.93
CA THR A 416 -9.90 13.42 -18.17
C THR A 416 -10.43 12.02 -18.47
N GLY A 417 -10.14 11.50 -19.67
CA GLY A 417 -10.47 10.13 -20.06
C GLY A 417 -11.85 9.97 -20.72
N THR A 418 -12.46 11.04 -21.22
CA THR A 418 -13.76 10.97 -21.92
C THR A 418 -13.66 10.38 -23.33
N ALA A 419 -12.47 10.33 -23.93
CA ALA A 419 -12.27 9.75 -25.25
C ALA A 419 -12.36 8.21 -25.20
N GLU A 420 -12.40 7.59 -26.38
CA GLU A 420 -12.58 6.13 -26.53
C GLU A 420 -11.45 5.31 -25.89
N ASP A 421 -10.24 5.87 -25.85
CA ASP A 421 -9.06 5.24 -25.26
C ASP A 421 -9.04 5.27 -23.71
N GLY A 422 -9.95 6.02 -23.07
CA GLY A 422 -9.98 6.21 -21.61
C GLY A 422 -8.81 7.03 -21.03
N ILE A 423 -7.98 7.62 -21.90
CA ILE A 423 -6.80 8.42 -21.55
C ILE A 423 -7.00 9.87 -21.99
N GLY A 424 -7.34 10.08 -23.27
CA GLY A 424 -7.61 11.39 -23.84
C GLY A 424 -9.01 11.92 -23.50
N GLY A 425 -9.26 13.19 -23.85
CA GLY A 425 -10.54 13.85 -23.63
C GLY A 425 -10.61 14.57 -22.28
N ASP A 426 -10.38 15.88 -22.34
CA ASP A 426 -10.44 16.80 -21.22
C ASP A 426 -11.86 17.34 -21.01
N HIS A 427 -12.27 17.49 -19.76
CA HIS A 427 -13.52 18.15 -19.40
C HIS A 427 -13.41 18.87 -18.05
N ILE A 428 -14.27 19.86 -17.83
CA ILE A 428 -14.52 20.39 -16.48
C ILE A 428 -15.92 20.02 -16.01
N ILE A 429 -16.07 19.93 -14.69
CA ILE A 429 -17.34 19.70 -14.01
C ILE A 429 -17.73 20.94 -13.22
N ILE A 430 -18.97 21.38 -13.42
CA ILE A 430 -19.68 22.42 -12.69
C ILE A 430 -20.73 21.73 -11.81
N ALA A 431 -20.52 21.80 -10.50
CA ALA A 431 -21.35 21.17 -9.49
C ALA A 431 -21.54 22.07 -8.25
N PRO A 432 -22.11 23.27 -8.40
CA PRO A 432 -22.25 24.21 -7.30
C PRO A 432 -23.17 23.67 -6.18
N PRO A 433 -23.12 24.25 -4.98
CA PRO A 433 -24.04 23.92 -3.88
C PRO A 433 -25.52 24.04 -4.26
N TYR A 434 -26.40 23.31 -3.56
CA TYR A 434 -27.84 23.26 -3.84
C TYR A 434 -28.59 24.53 -3.46
N ASN A 435 -28.00 25.37 -2.61
CA ASN A 435 -28.54 26.66 -2.18
C ASN A 435 -28.09 27.83 -3.08
N VAL A 436 -27.49 27.57 -4.24
CA VAL A 436 -27.19 28.63 -5.22
C VAL A 436 -28.44 29.35 -5.71
N THR A 437 -28.29 30.65 -5.93
CA THR A 437 -29.33 31.52 -6.50
C THR A 437 -29.20 31.64 -8.01
N ALA A 438 -30.16 32.34 -8.65
CA ALA A 438 -30.06 32.62 -10.08
C ALA A 438 -28.84 33.50 -10.38
N GLU A 439 -28.54 34.47 -9.51
CA GLU A 439 -27.37 35.35 -9.60
C GLU A 439 -26.06 34.57 -9.49
N ASP A 440 -25.99 33.56 -8.61
CA ASP A 440 -24.83 32.67 -8.53
C ASP A 440 -24.63 31.90 -9.83
N ILE A 441 -25.70 31.34 -10.41
CA ILE A 441 -25.63 30.64 -11.70
C ILE A 441 -25.15 31.57 -12.82
N GLU A 442 -25.65 32.81 -12.86
CA GLU A 442 -25.18 33.81 -13.81
C GLU A 442 -23.70 34.12 -13.63
N LEU A 443 -23.24 34.27 -12.38
CA LEU A 443 -21.84 34.53 -12.08
C LEU A 443 -20.94 33.36 -12.49
N VAL A 444 -21.37 32.12 -12.22
CA VAL A 444 -20.67 30.90 -12.66
C VAL A 444 -20.55 30.90 -14.18
N VAL A 445 -21.66 31.01 -14.91
CA VAL A 445 -21.65 30.92 -16.38
C VAL A 445 -20.88 32.08 -17.01
N CYS A 446 -21.06 33.31 -16.54
CA CYS A 446 -20.30 34.46 -17.05
C CYS A 446 -18.79 34.27 -16.83
N THR A 447 -18.38 33.82 -15.65
CA THR A 447 -16.96 33.63 -15.33
C THR A 447 -16.35 32.48 -16.11
N VAL A 448 -17.09 31.37 -16.23
CA VAL A 448 -16.72 30.24 -17.07
C VAL A 448 -16.60 30.68 -18.53
N GLY A 449 -17.54 31.46 -19.07
CA GLY A 449 -17.44 32.05 -20.40
C GLY A 449 -16.19 32.93 -20.62
N ARG A 450 -15.80 33.71 -19.62
CA ARG A 450 -14.57 34.52 -19.67
C ARG A 450 -13.30 33.66 -19.70
N LEU A 451 -13.28 32.49 -19.02
CA LEU A 451 -12.15 31.55 -19.10
C LEU A 451 -11.86 31.14 -20.56
N PHE A 452 -12.91 31.07 -21.39
CA PHE A 452 -12.81 30.70 -22.81
C PHE A 452 -12.57 31.88 -23.77
N SER A 453 -12.82 33.11 -23.33
CA SER A 453 -12.68 34.32 -24.19
C SER A 453 -11.23 34.84 -24.28
N THR A 454 -10.36 34.40 -23.36
CA THR A 454 -8.96 34.83 -23.33
C THR A 454 -8.17 34.03 -24.37
N ARG A 455 -7.25 34.70 -25.10
CA ARG A 455 -6.38 34.19 -26.19
C ARG A 455 -5.54 32.92 -25.88
N ALA A 456 -5.72 32.29 -24.72
CA ALA A 456 -4.99 31.12 -24.22
C ALA A 456 -5.19 29.85 -25.07
N MET A 457 -6.27 29.74 -25.87
CA MET A 457 -6.47 28.59 -26.76
C MET A 457 -5.77 28.73 -28.14
N ALA A 458 -5.21 29.90 -28.49
CA ALA A 458 -4.83 30.22 -29.87
C ALA A 458 -3.31 30.36 -30.14
N VAL A 459 -2.43 30.28 -29.15
CA VAL A 459 -0.97 30.39 -29.38
C VAL A 459 -0.24 29.40 -28.49
N GLY A 460 0.58 28.55 -29.12
CA GLY A 460 1.35 27.49 -28.46
C GLY A 460 2.13 27.99 -27.25
N PHE A 461 1.99 27.24 -26.15
CA PHE A 461 2.76 27.43 -24.92
C PHE A 461 4.23 27.05 -25.16
N ALA A 462 5.01 28.02 -25.65
CA ALA A 462 6.46 27.99 -25.62
C ALA A 462 7.00 29.39 -25.32
N GLY A 463 7.60 29.55 -24.14
CA GLY A 463 8.54 30.63 -23.81
C GLY A 463 7.95 31.88 -23.14
N GLY A 464 8.43 32.20 -21.93
CA GLY A 464 8.13 33.50 -21.32
C GLY A 464 8.42 33.69 -19.83
N ARG A 465 9.58 33.28 -19.30
CA ARG A 465 10.09 33.79 -18.02
C ARG A 465 11.21 34.79 -18.32
N HIS A 466 10.92 36.11 -18.31
CA HIS A 466 11.93 37.15 -18.04
C HIS A 466 11.43 38.61 -17.92
N ALA A 467 10.13 38.88 -17.83
CA ALA A 467 9.63 40.28 -17.80
C ALA A 467 9.10 40.75 -16.42
N ALA A 468 9.06 39.91 -15.39
CA ALA A 468 8.38 40.23 -14.12
C ALA A 468 9.30 40.80 -13.00
N ASP A 469 10.61 40.88 -13.20
CA ASP A 469 11.57 41.23 -12.14
C ASP A 469 11.89 42.73 -12.01
N GLU A 470 11.55 43.56 -13.00
CA GLU A 470 11.85 45.01 -12.93
C GLU A 470 10.72 45.85 -12.29
N GLU A 471 9.46 45.39 -12.35
CA GLU A 471 8.31 46.14 -11.82
C GLU A 471 8.18 46.00 -10.27
N ALA A 472 8.58 44.86 -9.72
CA ALA A 472 8.53 44.59 -8.28
C ALA A 472 9.50 45.43 -7.43
N ARG A 473 10.55 46.01 -8.05
CA ARG A 473 11.52 46.87 -7.33
C ARG A 473 11.03 48.29 -7.10
N ALA A 474 10.05 48.78 -7.86
CA ALA A 474 9.56 50.15 -7.75
C ALA A 474 8.42 50.32 -6.72
N GLU A 475 7.66 49.27 -6.40
CA GLU A 475 6.52 49.34 -5.46
C GLU A 475 6.93 49.22 -3.98
N VAL A 476 8.09 48.63 -3.68
CA VAL A 476 8.56 48.41 -2.30
C VAL A 476 8.94 49.72 -1.59
N ASP A 477 9.43 50.73 -2.33
CA ASP A 477 9.80 52.03 -1.75
C ASP A 477 8.57 52.89 -1.39
N VAL A 478 7.42 52.66 -2.03
CA VAL A 478 6.17 53.40 -1.76
C VAL A 478 5.42 52.83 -0.55
N LEU A 479 5.57 51.53 -0.26
CA LEU A 479 4.90 50.86 0.86
C LEU A 479 5.54 51.15 2.22
N ASN A 480 6.85 51.36 2.28
CA ASN A 480 7.55 51.70 3.53
C ASN A 480 7.14 53.08 4.10
N SER A 481 6.73 54.02 3.25
CA SER A 481 6.22 55.35 3.65
C SER A 481 4.84 55.30 4.34
N ARG A 482 4.04 54.25 4.09
CA ARG A 482 2.67 54.13 4.65
C ARG A 482 2.63 53.42 6.01
N LEU A 483 3.64 52.61 6.34
CA LEU A 483 3.69 51.84 7.59
C LEU A 483 3.90 52.72 8.84
N GLU A 484 4.60 53.85 8.67
CA GLU A 484 4.89 54.80 9.75
C GLU A 484 3.64 55.57 10.23
N LYS A 485 2.67 55.80 9.34
CA LYS A 485 1.40 56.49 9.67
C LYS A 485 0.42 55.60 10.44
N THR A 486 0.41 54.30 10.17
CA THR A 486 -0.50 53.35 10.83
C THR A 486 -0.10 53.10 12.29
N THR A 487 1.19 53.17 12.60
CA THR A 487 1.73 52.94 13.95
C THR A 487 1.34 54.04 14.95
N GLN A 488 1.09 55.28 14.47
CA GLN A 488 0.59 56.37 15.31
C GLN A 488 -0.92 56.28 15.61
N LEU A 489 -1.70 55.60 14.77
CA LEU A 489 -3.14 55.45 14.95
C LEU A 489 -3.48 54.46 16.07
N THR A 490 -2.70 53.37 16.17
CA THR A 490 -2.87 52.31 17.18
C THR A 490 -2.65 52.83 18.60
N LYS A 491 -1.73 53.79 18.81
CA LYS A 491 -1.52 54.44 20.12
C LYS A 491 -2.71 55.31 20.57
N LYS A 492 -3.52 55.85 19.66
CA LYS A 492 -4.70 56.68 20.01
C LYS A 492 -5.93 55.84 20.40
N ILE A 493 -6.06 54.63 19.85
CA ILE A 493 -7.17 53.71 20.15
C ILE A 493 -7.02 53.14 21.56
N GLN A 494 -5.79 52.80 21.96
CA GLN A 494 -5.49 52.25 23.29
C GLN A 494 -5.80 53.24 24.44
N ALA A 495 -5.69 54.55 24.19
CA ALA A 495 -6.05 55.60 25.15
C ALA A 495 -7.57 55.85 25.26
N SER A 496 -8.39 55.36 24.33
CA SER A 496 -9.83 55.56 24.34
C SER A 496 -10.59 54.44 25.06
N LEU A 497 -10.05 53.22 25.07
CA LEU A 497 -10.61 52.08 25.81
C LEU A 497 -10.55 52.26 27.34
N GLY A 498 -9.51 52.90 27.87
CA GLY A 498 -9.38 53.17 29.31
C GLY A 498 -10.42 54.13 29.88
N ARG A 499 -11.11 54.92 29.04
CA ARG A 499 -12.18 55.85 29.49
C ARG A 499 -13.55 55.16 29.62
N LEU A 500 -13.78 54.05 28.92
CA LEU A 500 -15.06 53.34 28.92
C LEU A 500 -15.23 52.45 30.17
N GLU A 501 -14.11 51.95 30.68
CA GLU A 501 -14.05 51.07 31.87
C GLU A 501 -14.40 51.81 33.17
N ALA A 502 -14.16 53.13 33.22
CA ALA A 502 -14.50 53.99 34.36
C ALA A 502 -16.02 54.27 34.46
N THR A 503 -16.76 54.23 33.35
CA THR A 503 -18.20 54.57 33.32
C THR A 503 -19.09 53.40 33.76
N GLY A 504 -18.62 52.16 33.61
CA GLY A 504 -19.35 50.94 34.02
C GLY A 504 -19.47 50.74 35.54
N LYS A 505 -18.68 51.47 36.34
CA LYS A 505 -18.66 51.35 37.81
C LYS A 505 -19.78 52.14 38.51
N SER A 506 -20.34 53.15 37.85
CA SER A 506 -21.34 54.06 38.45
C SER A 506 -22.79 53.58 38.34
N VAL A 507 -23.08 52.55 37.56
CA VAL A 507 -24.47 52.07 37.33
C VAL A 507 -24.85 50.93 38.30
N ARG A 508 -23.87 50.36 39.01
CA ARG A 508 -24.08 49.21 39.91
C ARG A 508 -24.48 49.59 41.34
N GLU A 509 -24.44 50.87 41.71
CA GLU A 509 -24.65 51.33 43.09
C GLU A 509 -26.09 51.80 43.44
N VAL A 510 -27.06 51.74 42.51
CA VAL A 510 -28.36 52.42 42.72
C VAL A 510 -29.59 51.48 42.88
N VAL A 511 -29.49 50.16 42.66
CA VAL A 511 -30.69 49.28 42.64
C VAL A 511 -30.77 48.32 43.84
N GLY A 512 -30.38 48.80 45.04
CA GLY A 512 -30.28 47.96 46.24
C GLY A 512 -31.45 47.97 47.25
N PRO A 513 -32.06 49.12 47.63
CA PRO A 513 -32.68 49.18 48.95
C PRO A 513 -34.20 48.98 48.93
N LEU A 514 -34.69 47.76 48.67
CA LEU A 514 -36.11 47.41 48.92
C LEU A 514 -36.41 45.93 49.25
N ASN A 515 -35.42 45.10 49.62
CA ASN A 515 -35.65 43.69 50.02
C ASN A 515 -34.82 43.24 51.26
N GLY A 516 -34.43 44.19 52.12
CA GLY A 516 -33.36 44.01 53.10
C GLY A 516 -33.69 43.32 54.42
N GLU A 517 -34.94 43.24 54.87
CA GLU A 517 -35.21 42.76 56.25
C GLU A 517 -35.58 41.28 56.36
N THR A 518 -36.23 40.67 55.37
CA THR A 518 -36.57 39.23 55.44
C THR A 518 -35.40 38.32 55.05
N LYS A 519 -34.48 38.80 54.21
CA LYS A 519 -33.24 38.07 53.84
C LYS A 519 -32.21 38.04 54.98
N ARG A 520 -32.19 39.05 55.86
CA ARG A 520 -31.19 39.18 56.94
C ARG A 520 -31.25 38.05 57.97
N LEU A 521 -32.43 37.55 58.29
CA LEU A 521 -32.61 36.46 59.26
C LEU A 521 -32.23 35.10 58.69
N GLN A 522 -32.58 34.80 57.44
CA GLN A 522 -32.19 33.54 56.78
C GLN A 522 -30.68 33.47 56.49
N THR A 523 -30.05 34.60 56.14
CA THR A 523 -28.60 34.68 55.94
C THR A 523 -27.83 34.54 57.26
N LEU A 524 -28.37 35.04 58.39
CA LEU A 524 -27.70 34.92 59.69
C LEU A 524 -27.63 33.46 60.17
N THR A 525 -28.71 32.69 60.04
CA THR A 525 -28.73 31.26 60.40
C THR A 525 -27.80 30.44 59.51
N HIS A 526 -27.82 30.68 58.20
CA HIS A 526 -26.92 30.01 57.25
C HIS A 526 -25.44 30.36 57.50
N ASN A 527 -25.16 31.60 57.92
CA ASN A 527 -23.81 32.03 58.27
C ASN A 527 -23.33 31.41 59.58
N ILE A 528 -24.20 31.21 60.58
CA ILE A 528 -23.82 30.54 61.84
C ILE A 528 -23.46 29.06 61.57
N ASP A 529 -24.25 28.34 60.80
CA ASP A 529 -23.96 26.94 60.42
C ASP A 529 -22.68 26.83 59.56
N SER A 530 -22.48 27.80 58.65
CA SER A 530 -21.26 27.88 57.84
C SER A 530 -20.02 28.19 58.69
N VAL A 531 -20.15 29.03 59.72
CA VAL A 531 -19.06 29.36 60.66
C VAL A 531 -18.75 28.19 61.58
N ILE A 532 -19.73 27.46 62.08
CA ILE A 532 -19.52 26.22 62.86
C ILE A 532 -18.79 25.17 62.00
N THR A 533 -19.25 24.96 60.77
CA THR A 533 -18.60 24.05 59.80
C THR A 533 -17.17 24.50 59.48
N ALA A 534 -16.92 25.82 59.38
CA ALA A 534 -15.58 26.37 59.17
C ALA A 534 -14.67 26.20 60.41
N ILE A 535 -15.22 26.30 61.62
CA ILE A 535 -14.48 26.08 62.88
C ILE A 535 -14.10 24.60 63.04
N GLU A 536 -15.00 23.66 62.73
CA GLU A 536 -14.70 22.22 62.77
C GLU A 536 -13.64 21.82 61.73
N ARG A 537 -13.71 22.39 60.51
CA ARG A 537 -12.69 22.23 59.45
C ARG A 537 -11.30 22.74 59.85
N LEU A 538 -11.21 23.68 60.80
CA LEU A 538 -9.93 24.23 61.28
C LEU A 538 -9.36 23.47 62.48
N ARG A 539 -10.20 22.80 63.28
CA ARG A 539 -9.80 22.18 64.55
C ARG A 539 -9.39 20.71 64.41
N GLN A 540 -10.09 19.90 63.62
CA GLN A 540 -9.79 18.47 63.46
C GLN A 540 -8.37 18.17 62.93
N PRO A 541 -7.84 18.87 61.91
CA PRO A 541 -6.51 18.58 61.35
C PRO A 541 -5.34 18.86 62.31
N ALA A 542 -5.53 19.77 63.27
CA ALA A 542 -4.50 20.14 64.23
C ALA A 542 -4.37 19.10 65.37
N ASP A 543 -5.49 18.49 65.79
CA ASP A 543 -5.52 17.47 66.84
C ASP A 543 -5.01 16.11 66.36
N SER A 544 -5.18 15.76 65.06
CA SER A 544 -4.70 14.47 64.50
C SER A 544 -3.21 14.43 64.15
N LYS A 545 -2.49 15.57 64.17
CA LYS A 545 -1.09 15.68 63.71
C LYS A 545 -0.12 14.80 64.52
N ASN A 546 -0.27 14.79 65.84
CA ASN A 546 0.68 14.12 66.74
C ASN A 546 0.61 12.59 66.64
N ASP A 547 -0.59 12.04 66.50
CA ASP A 547 -0.81 10.59 66.41
C ASP A 547 -0.31 10.03 65.07
N GLU A 548 -0.58 10.74 63.98
CA GLU A 548 -0.12 10.34 62.65
C GLU A 548 1.40 10.53 62.51
N GLU A 549 1.99 11.59 63.10
CA GLU A 549 3.45 11.80 63.11
C GLU A 549 4.21 10.62 63.75
N GLN A 550 3.67 9.99 64.81
CA GLN A 550 4.28 8.79 65.38
C GLN A 550 4.29 7.62 64.40
N ILE A 551 3.19 7.41 63.66
CA ILE A 551 3.10 6.34 62.65
C ILE A 551 4.11 6.58 61.51
N ILE A 552 4.24 7.83 61.03
CA ILE A 552 5.21 8.19 59.99
C ILE A 552 6.66 8.02 60.46
N ARG A 553 6.96 8.30 61.74
CA ARG A 553 8.30 8.06 62.31
C ARG A 553 8.65 6.58 62.46
N MET A 554 7.67 5.72 62.72
CA MET A 554 7.90 4.26 62.83
C MET A 554 8.25 3.61 61.49
N GLY A 555 7.78 4.18 60.37
CA GLY A 555 7.95 3.64 59.03
C GLY A 555 7.03 2.46 58.69
N PRO A 556 6.86 2.14 57.40
CA PRO A 556 5.88 1.16 56.92
C PRO A 556 6.13 -0.26 57.41
N ASP A 557 7.40 -0.64 57.68
CA ASP A 557 7.74 -1.99 58.16
C ASP A 557 7.27 -2.25 59.60
N LYS A 558 7.45 -1.28 60.49
CA LYS A 558 7.13 -1.43 61.93
C LYS A 558 5.69 -1.03 62.25
N ALA A 559 5.13 -0.07 61.53
CA ALA A 559 3.75 0.35 61.71
C ALA A 559 2.73 -0.57 61.03
N GLY A 560 3.17 -1.35 60.04
CA GLY A 560 2.33 -2.15 59.15
C GLY A 560 1.82 -1.34 57.95
N LEU A 561 2.00 -1.88 56.74
CA LEU A 561 1.77 -1.17 55.47
C LEU A 561 0.36 -0.57 55.37
N SER A 562 -0.69 -1.33 55.71
CA SER A 562 -2.07 -0.85 55.65
C SER A 562 -2.33 0.32 56.61
N LYS A 563 -1.83 0.22 57.85
CA LYS A 563 -1.94 1.28 58.86
C LYS A 563 -1.15 2.53 58.46
N TYR A 564 0.03 2.33 57.88
CA TYR A 564 0.89 3.40 57.38
C TYR A 564 0.26 4.15 56.18
N LEU A 565 -0.29 3.42 55.20
CA LEU A 565 -1.00 4.01 54.05
C LEU A 565 -2.24 4.79 54.49
N ALA A 566 -3.00 4.28 55.47
CA ALA A 566 -4.16 4.99 56.02
C ALA A 566 -3.75 6.29 56.74
N SER A 567 -2.61 6.28 57.43
CA SER A 567 -2.02 7.45 58.09
C SER A 567 -1.66 8.55 57.09
N ILE A 568 -0.91 8.22 56.03
CA ILE A 568 -0.54 9.22 55.02
C ILE A 568 -1.78 9.72 54.25
N LYS A 569 -2.76 8.86 53.92
CA LYS A 569 -4.03 9.31 53.31
C LYS A 569 -4.76 10.36 54.16
N ARG A 570 -4.78 10.20 55.48
CA ARG A 570 -5.40 11.18 56.39
C ARG A 570 -4.60 12.48 56.44
N LEU A 571 -3.27 12.41 56.47
CA LEU A 571 -2.39 13.58 56.40
C LEU A 571 -2.56 14.37 55.09
N ASP A 572 -2.69 13.67 53.96
CA ASP A 572 -2.82 14.30 52.63
C ASP A 572 -4.19 14.95 52.42
N LYS A 573 -5.25 14.33 52.97
CA LYS A 573 -6.59 14.93 53.07
C LYS A 573 -6.58 16.18 53.94
N ALA A 574 -5.97 16.11 55.13
CA ALA A 574 -5.82 17.25 56.04
C ALA A 574 -5.04 18.40 55.39
N LEU A 575 -3.95 18.09 54.67
CA LEU A 575 -3.17 19.09 53.93
C LEU A 575 -3.98 19.74 52.80
N SER A 576 -4.78 18.97 52.06
CA SER A 576 -5.65 19.48 51.00
C SER A 576 -6.76 20.38 51.54
N GLU A 577 -7.41 20.00 52.63
CA GLU A 577 -8.43 20.80 53.31
C GLU A 577 -7.82 22.11 53.86
N MET A 578 -6.61 22.06 54.42
CA MET A 578 -5.91 23.26 54.87
C MET A 578 -5.50 24.19 53.71
N LYS A 579 -5.04 23.64 52.57
CA LYS A 579 -4.76 24.45 51.36
C LYS A 579 -6.00 25.18 50.86
N ALA A 580 -7.17 24.53 50.90
CA ALA A 580 -8.43 25.14 50.49
C ALA A 580 -8.89 26.27 51.44
N SER A 581 -8.49 26.24 52.71
CA SER A 581 -8.89 27.26 53.72
C SER A 581 -8.24 28.64 53.53
N ASN A 582 -7.08 28.71 52.86
CA ASN A 582 -6.35 29.93 52.51
C ASN A 582 -6.07 30.92 53.67
N LEU A 583 -6.01 30.44 54.91
CA LEU A 583 -5.78 31.25 56.11
C LEU A 583 -4.29 31.44 56.40
N ARG A 584 -3.91 32.67 56.77
CA ARG A 584 -2.51 33.00 57.12
C ARG A 584 -2.07 32.34 58.43
N SER A 585 -3.00 32.10 59.36
CA SER A 585 -2.74 31.46 60.66
C SER A 585 -2.42 29.96 60.57
N THR A 586 -2.73 29.30 59.44
CA THR A 586 -2.50 27.86 59.24
C THR A 586 -1.25 27.56 58.43
N GLN A 587 -0.52 28.58 57.94
CA GLN A 587 0.66 28.42 57.08
C GLN A 587 1.75 27.54 57.71
N GLN A 588 2.03 27.71 59.00
CA GLN A 588 3.07 26.91 59.68
C GLN A 588 2.68 25.43 59.77
N THR A 589 1.42 25.13 60.12
CA THR A 589 0.89 23.76 60.19
C THR A 589 0.86 23.10 58.81
N MET A 590 0.55 23.86 57.75
CA MET A 590 0.62 23.38 56.36
C MET A 590 2.05 22.99 55.96
N ILE A 591 3.06 23.78 56.33
CA ILE A 591 4.47 23.47 56.06
C ILE A 591 4.88 22.17 56.77
N ASP A 592 4.46 22.00 58.02
CA ASP A 592 4.78 20.79 58.81
C ASP A 592 4.09 19.55 58.24
N LEU A 593 2.79 19.63 57.88
CA LEU A 593 2.06 18.54 57.24
C LEU A 593 2.65 18.18 55.88
N GLN A 594 3.03 19.18 55.08
CA GLN A 594 3.69 18.96 53.79
C GLN A 594 5.05 18.28 53.96
N ARG A 595 5.80 18.60 55.02
CA ARG A 595 7.06 17.92 55.37
C ARG A 595 6.82 16.46 55.77
N LEU A 596 5.79 16.19 56.57
CA LEU A 596 5.42 14.83 57.00
C LEU A 596 4.95 13.96 55.84
N VAL A 597 4.07 14.47 54.97
CA VAL A 597 3.61 13.77 53.75
C VAL A 597 4.79 13.47 52.82
N LYS A 598 5.69 14.45 52.60
CA LYS A 598 6.90 14.24 51.80
C LYS A 598 7.81 13.16 52.39
N SER A 599 8.02 13.17 53.71
CA SER A 599 8.80 12.14 54.39
C SER A 599 8.14 10.76 54.29
N GLY A 600 6.82 10.68 54.47
CA GLY A 600 6.05 9.44 54.36
C GLY A 600 6.10 8.83 52.95
N ASN A 601 5.94 9.65 51.91
CA ASN A 601 6.03 9.20 50.52
C ASN A 601 7.43 8.68 50.18
N SER A 602 8.49 9.37 50.64
CA SER A 602 9.87 8.89 50.45
C SER A 602 10.14 7.58 51.20
N GLN A 603 9.56 7.38 52.39
CA GLN A 603 9.66 6.11 53.11
C GLN A 603 8.89 4.97 52.41
N LEU A 604 7.78 5.26 51.73
CA LEU A 604 7.06 4.29 50.89
C LEU A 604 7.85 3.89 49.66
N GLU A 605 8.48 4.83 48.97
CA GLU A 605 9.39 4.56 47.83
C GLU A 605 10.57 3.66 48.29
N ASN A 606 11.20 3.99 49.42
CA ASN A 606 12.28 3.17 50.01
C ASN A 606 11.81 1.79 50.49
N HIS A 607 10.53 1.65 50.88
CA HIS A 607 9.94 0.36 51.22
C HIS A 607 9.67 -0.48 49.97
N PHE A 608 9.13 0.12 48.91
CA PHE A 608 8.94 -0.52 47.60
C PHE A 608 10.26 -1.06 47.05
N GLU A 609 11.32 -0.24 47.09
CA GLU A 609 12.68 -0.65 46.70
C GLU A 609 13.15 -1.87 47.50
N ARG A 610 13.03 -1.85 48.84
CA ARG A 610 13.50 -2.95 49.69
C ARG A 610 12.72 -4.25 49.47
N LEU A 611 11.40 -4.17 49.29
CA LEU A 611 10.57 -5.33 48.95
C LEU A 611 11.03 -5.96 47.62
N LEU A 612 11.19 -5.14 46.58
CA LEU A 612 11.58 -5.62 45.27
C LEU A 612 13.00 -6.19 45.24
N ARG A 613 13.96 -5.56 45.93
CA ARG A 613 15.33 -6.07 46.07
C ARG A 613 15.39 -7.37 46.88
N GLY A 614 14.49 -7.58 47.83
CA GLY A 614 14.47 -8.77 48.69
C GLY A 614 14.21 -10.07 47.93
N GLU A 615 13.46 -10.01 46.84
CA GLU A 615 13.10 -11.19 46.02
C GLU A 615 13.74 -11.18 44.62
N THR A 616 14.48 -10.11 44.26
CA THR A 616 15.21 -10.05 42.98
C THR A 616 16.63 -10.59 43.17
N PRO A 617 16.96 -11.80 42.65
CA PRO A 617 18.32 -12.30 42.69
C PRO A 617 19.24 -11.46 41.79
N ARG A 618 20.56 -11.60 41.96
CA ARG A 618 21.54 -10.90 41.11
C ARG A 618 21.44 -11.33 39.64
N SER A 619 21.33 -12.63 39.40
CA SER A 619 21.07 -13.26 38.11
C SER A 619 20.58 -14.68 38.32
N ILE A 620 20.02 -15.28 37.27
CA ILE A 620 19.74 -16.72 37.21
C ILE A 620 20.48 -17.34 36.02
N GLU A 621 20.53 -18.67 35.96
CA GLU A 621 21.11 -19.42 34.82
C GLU A 621 19.98 -19.79 33.83
N PRO A 622 19.83 -19.10 32.68
CA PRO A 622 18.69 -19.30 31.79
C PRO A 622 18.64 -20.71 31.18
N LEU A 623 19.80 -21.32 30.94
CA LEU A 623 19.88 -22.67 30.37
C LEU A 623 19.18 -23.71 31.23
N HIS A 624 19.15 -23.54 32.56
CA HIS A 624 18.41 -24.44 33.45
C HIS A 624 16.92 -24.50 33.11
N PHE A 625 16.33 -23.37 32.71
CA PHE A 625 14.91 -23.23 32.43
C PHE A 625 14.59 -23.71 31.02
N ILE A 626 15.42 -23.35 30.05
CA ILE A 626 15.27 -23.78 28.66
C ILE A 626 15.41 -25.29 28.52
N THR A 627 16.50 -25.87 29.06
CA THR A 627 16.78 -27.31 28.88
C THR A 627 15.84 -28.23 29.64
N LYS A 628 15.20 -27.74 30.70
CA LYS A 628 14.24 -28.50 31.52
C LYS A 628 12.79 -28.13 31.23
N ASP A 629 12.55 -27.28 30.24
CA ASP A 629 11.22 -26.74 29.88
C ASP A 629 10.43 -26.23 31.09
N LYS A 630 11.10 -25.41 31.91
CA LYS A 630 10.52 -24.81 33.12
C LYS A 630 10.16 -23.34 32.87
N PRO A 631 9.05 -22.85 33.45
CA PRO A 631 8.73 -21.43 33.37
C PRO A 631 9.81 -20.60 34.08
N PHE A 632 10.09 -19.43 33.50
CA PHE A 632 10.96 -18.45 34.14
C PHE A 632 10.31 -17.89 35.42
N PRO A 633 11.11 -17.58 36.46
CA PRO A 633 10.57 -17.21 37.76
C PRO A 633 9.92 -15.83 37.75
N VAL A 634 8.71 -15.76 38.32
CA VAL A 634 7.96 -14.52 38.61
C VAL A 634 8.05 -14.18 40.12
N LEU A 635 7.69 -12.95 40.49
CA LEU A 635 7.63 -12.53 41.90
C LEU A 635 6.54 -13.32 42.66
N SER A 636 6.69 -13.49 43.97
CA SER A 636 5.68 -14.18 44.78
C SER A 636 4.41 -13.34 44.92
N GLN A 637 3.27 -14.02 45.08
CA GLN A 637 1.97 -13.37 45.22
C GLN A 637 1.89 -12.41 46.42
N ASP A 638 2.57 -12.72 47.54
CA ASP A 638 2.65 -11.81 48.70
C ASP A 638 3.41 -10.52 48.35
N GLN A 639 4.51 -10.61 47.60
CA GLN A 639 5.27 -9.44 47.16
C GLN A 639 4.51 -8.63 46.13
N ILE A 640 3.89 -9.27 45.14
CA ILE A 640 3.02 -8.60 44.15
C ILE A 640 1.92 -7.80 44.86
N ALA A 641 1.24 -8.40 45.85
CA ALA A 641 0.19 -7.73 46.60
C ALA A 641 0.71 -6.48 47.35
N ARG A 642 1.87 -6.59 48.01
CA ARG A 642 2.48 -5.46 48.75
C ARG A 642 2.97 -4.35 47.83
N LEU A 643 3.65 -4.70 46.73
CA LEU A 643 4.13 -3.76 45.72
C LEU A 643 2.94 -3.04 45.04
N GLY A 644 1.89 -3.77 44.68
CA GLY A 644 0.67 -3.22 44.09
C GLY A 644 -0.07 -2.25 45.02
N LEU A 645 -0.09 -2.52 46.33
CA LEU A 645 -0.66 -1.60 47.34
C LEU A 645 0.10 -0.27 47.42
N VAL A 646 1.43 -0.32 47.40
CA VAL A 646 2.27 0.90 47.40
C VAL A 646 2.09 1.67 46.10
N ASN A 647 2.13 0.98 44.95
CA ASN A 647 1.96 1.61 43.64
C ASN A 647 0.59 2.30 43.50
N SER A 648 -0.50 1.62 43.88
CA SER A 648 -1.86 2.17 43.83
C SER A 648 -2.00 3.48 44.63
N TYR A 649 -1.25 3.62 45.73
CA TYR A 649 -1.22 4.83 46.53
C TYR A 649 -0.40 5.94 45.87
N VAL A 650 0.85 5.65 45.50
CA VAL A 650 1.77 6.64 44.90
C VAL A 650 1.23 7.18 43.57
N ALA A 651 0.69 6.31 42.72
CA ALA A 651 0.07 6.70 41.45
C ALA A 651 -1.14 7.62 41.66
N GLY A 652 -1.94 7.39 42.72
CA GLY A 652 -3.09 8.23 43.07
C GLY A 652 -2.71 9.66 43.44
N ILE A 653 -1.63 9.85 44.21
CA ILE A 653 -1.13 11.18 44.61
C ILE A 653 -0.53 11.92 43.42
N HIS A 654 0.26 11.21 42.60
CA HIS A 654 0.95 11.79 41.45
C HIS A 654 -0.03 12.37 40.43
N ARG A 655 -1.14 11.65 40.16
CA ARG A 655 -2.21 12.12 39.27
C ARG A 655 -2.94 13.36 39.80
N GLN A 656 -3.11 13.49 41.11
CA GLN A 656 -3.74 14.67 41.74
C GLN A 656 -2.83 15.90 41.71
N SER A 657 -1.51 15.71 41.70
CA SER A 657 -0.51 16.78 41.73
C SER A 657 -0.14 17.32 40.33
N ALA A 658 -0.34 16.54 39.27
CA ALA A 658 0.18 16.83 37.92
C ALA A 658 -0.69 17.75 37.03
N GLY A 659 -1.86 18.22 37.49
CA GLY A 659 -2.58 19.34 36.86
C GLY A 659 -2.81 19.24 35.34
N GLY A 660 -3.13 18.05 34.82
CA GLY A 660 -3.48 17.87 33.39
C GLY A 660 -2.31 17.88 32.40
N ALA A 661 -1.05 17.96 32.85
CA ALA A 661 0.11 17.79 31.98
C ALA A 661 0.45 16.29 31.85
N ALA A 662 0.17 15.72 30.67
CA ALA A 662 0.57 14.36 30.33
C ALA A 662 2.07 14.29 30.03
N SER A 663 2.89 13.84 31.01
CA SER A 663 4.19 13.14 30.82
C SER A 663 5.10 13.22 32.07
N GLN A 664 4.69 12.71 33.23
CA GLN A 664 5.64 12.43 34.32
C GLN A 664 5.49 10.99 34.78
N GLU A 665 6.55 10.20 34.61
CA GLU A 665 6.66 8.81 35.06
C GLU A 665 6.38 8.70 36.57
N VAL A 666 5.65 7.65 36.96
CA VAL A 666 5.38 7.36 38.38
C VAL A 666 6.71 7.02 39.08
N PRO A 667 7.06 7.62 40.23
CA PRO A 667 8.36 7.40 40.89
C PRO A 667 8.71 5.93 41.15
N VAL A 668 7.73 5.10 41.55
CA VAL A 668 7.94 3.66 41.81
C VAL A 668 8.14 2.84 40.53
N ALA A 669 7.65 3.29 39.38
CA ALA A 669 7.91 2.65 38.09
C ALA A 669 9.39 2.76 37.70
N LYS A 670 10.01 3.92 37.98
CA LYS A 670 11.45 4.11 37.77
C LYS A 670 12.29 3.21 38.67
N ILE A 671 11.96 3.14 39.97
CA ILE A 671 12.63 2.24 40.93
C ILE A 671 12.53 0.78 40.48
N TYR A 672 11.37 0.38 39.96
CA TYR A 672 11.16 -0.96 39.43
C TYR A 672 12.12 -1.29 38.29
N ALA A 673 12.18 -0.41 37.27
CA ALA A 673 13.09 -0.59 36.13
C ALA A 673 14.57 -0.58 36.55
N GLU A 674 14.97 0.26 37.51
CA GLU A 674 16.35 0.34 38.02
C GLU A 674 16.80 -0.92 38.78
N ILE A 675 15.88 -1.74 39.28
CA ILE A 675 16.18 -2.99 39.98
C ILE A 675 16.06 -4.19 39.05
N ARG A 676 14.96 -4.26 38.28
CA ARG A 676 14.65 -5.40 37.41
C ARG A 676 15.46 -5.38 36.12
N GLY A 677 15.77 -4.21 35.55
CA GLY A 677 16.59 -4.10 34.34
C GLY A 677 18.01 -4.68 34.47
N PRO A 678 18.77 -4.36 35.55
CA PRO A 678 20.05 -5.01 35.82
C PRO A 678 19.95 -6.52 36.03
N TYR A 679 18.87 -7.01 36.65
CA TYR A 679 18.62 -8.44 36.82
C TYR A 679 18.44 -9.16 35.48
N LEU A 680 17.64 -8.59 34.56
CA LEU A 680 17.45 -9.13 33.21
C LEU A 680 18.79 -9.17 32.45
N SER A 681 19.53 -8.06 32.47
CA SER A 681 20.78 -7.95 31.70
C SER A 681 21.88 -8.87 32.26
N ALA A 682 22.04 -8.96 33.59
CA ALA A 682 23.01 -9.86 34.22
C ALA A 682 22.70 -11.35 34.00
N THR A 683 21.41 -11.69 33.84
CA THR A 683 20.96 -13.06 33.53
C THR A 683 21.29 -13.45 32.08
N LEU A 684 21.23 -12.50 31.16
CA LEU A 684 21.33 -12.73 29.72
C LEU A 684 22.75 -12.60 29.15
N VAL A 685 23.64 -11.87 29.83
CA VAL A 685 24.98 -11.50 29.32
C VAL A 685 25.86 -12.70 28.92
N ASN A 686 25.78 -13.83 29.62
CA ASN A 686 26.60 -15.01 29.30
C ASN A 686 26.18 -15.63 27.96
N LEU A 687 24.88 -15.68 27.66
CA LEU A 687 24.35 -16.20 26.40
C LEU A 687 24.65 -15.24 25.23
N ALA A 688 24.63 -13.93 25.50
CA ALA A 688 25.07 -12.93 24.54
C ALA A 688 26.54 -13.15 24.14
N ALA A 689 27.44 -13.37 25.11
CA ALA A 689 28.84 -13.66 24.86
C ALA A 689 29.06 -15.02 24.14
N ALA A 690 28.31 -16.06 24.53
CA ALA A 690 28.36 -17.37 23.87
C ALA A 690 27.94 -17.29 22.39
N SER A 691 26.94 -16.47 22.07
CA SER A 691 26.50 -16.25 20.69
C SER A 691 27.63 -15.70 19.81
N VAL A 692 28.41 -14.74 20.31
CA VAL A 692 29.56 -14.20 19.57
C VAL A 692 30.71 -15.22 19.47
N SER A 693 30.98 -15.95 20.54
CA SER A 693 32.08 -16.94 20.57
C SER A 693 31.84 -18.09 19.58
N THR A 694 30.60 -18.60 19.52
CA THR A 694 30.20 -19.72 18.66
C THR A 694 30.13 -19.39 17.17
N ALA A 695 30.21 -18.10 16.79
CA ALA A 695 30.33 -17.71 15.39
C ALA A 695 31.72 -18.02 14.80
N LYS A 696 32.76 -18.11 15.64
CA LYS A 696 34.14 -18.36 15.17
C LYS A 696 34.32 -19.83 14.78
N LYS A 697 34.66 -20.09 13.52
CA LYS A 697 34.88 -21.43 12.96
C LYS A 697 36.32 -21.91 13.15
N ASN A 698 36.50 -23.23 13.21
CA ASN A 698 37.82 -23.89 13.22
C ASN A 698 38.50 -23.89 11.83
N HIS A 699 37.72 -23.87 10.75
CA HIS A 699 38.19 -23.81 9.36
C HIS A 699 37.55 -22.62 8.65
N LEU A 700 38.36 -21.77 8.01
CA LEU A 700 37.91 -20.53 7.34
C LEU A 700 36.97 -20.78 6.16
N ASP A 701 37.14 -21.90 5.45
CA ASP A 701 36.34 -22.23 4.26
C ASP A 701 35.06 -23.03 4.55
N ALA A 702 34.82 -23.40 5.81
CA ALA A 702 33.64 -24.20 6.16
C ALA A 702 32.36 -23.37 6.03
N ILE A 703 31.36 -23.88 5.30
CA ILE A 703 30.04 -23.24 5.18
C ILE A 703 29.30 -23.35 6.52
N TYR A 704 28.65 -22.25 6.93
CA TYR A 704 27.84 -22.21 8.14
C TYR A 704 26.68 -23.22 8.08
N ARG A 705 26.38 -23.86 9.22
CA ARG A 705 25.28 -24.81 9.35
C ARG A 705 24.22 -24.28 10.33
N PRO A 706 22.92 -24.40 10.02
CA PRO A 706 21.85 -23.96 10.92
C PRO A 706 22.02 -24.56 12.33
N GLY A 707 21.68 -23.80 13.36
CA GLY A 707 21.67 -24.24 14.75
C GLY A 707 23.03 -24.37 15.43
N THR A 708 24.12 -24.00 14.76
CA THR A 708 25.48 -24.08 15.35
C THR A 708 25.86 -22.84 16.18
N ASN A 709 25.14 -21.72 16.02
CA ASN A 709 25.35 -20.51 16.79
C ASN A 709 24.43 -20.41 18.01
N GLY A 710 24.92 -19.82 19.11
CA GLY A 710 24.18 -19.63 20.36
C GLY A 710 23.03 -18.61 20.34
N ILE A 711 22.84 -17.85 19.25
CA ILE A 711 21.84 -16.76 19.17
C ILE A 711 20.40 -17.25 19.37
N GLY A 712 20.07 -18.47 18.94
CA GLY A 712 18.75 -19.07 19.16
C GLY A 712 18.42 -19.25 20.64
N THR A 713 19.35 -19.85 21.38
CA THR A 713 19.23 -20.03 22.83
C THR A 713 19.18 -18.69 23.57
N TYR A 714 19.94 -17.69 23.09
CA TYR A 714 19.89 -16.34 23.64
C TYR A 714 18.51 -15.70 23.43
N ALA A 715 17.95 -15.78 22.23
CA ALA A 715 16.61 -15.25 21.92
C ALA A 715 15.51 -15.95 22.74
N GLN A 716 15.57 -17.28 22.89
CA GLN A 716 14.63 -18.04 23.71
C GLN A 716 14.69 -17.64 25.18
N ALA A 717 15.90 -17.41 25.73
CA ALA A 717 16.07 -16.89 27.08
C ALA A 717 15.47 -15.48 27.22
N MET A 718 15.68 -14.62 26.23
CA MET A 718 15.09 -13.27 26.23
C MET A 718 13.56 -13.32 26.21
N GLU A 719 12.96 -14.15 25.35
CA GLU A 719 11.51 -14.31 25.26
C GLU A 719 10.91 -14.70 26.62
N GLY A 720 11.40 -15.78 27.21
CA GLY A 720 10.88 -16.28 28.48
C GLY A 720 11.08 -15.31 29.65
N MET A 721 12.25 -14.65 29.73
CA MET A 721 12.53 -13.64 30.75
C MET A 721 11.65 -12.40 30.60
N PHE A 722 11.44 -11.93 29.38
CA PHE A 722 10.63 -10.74 29.12
C PHE A 722 9.15 -10.99 29.35
N LEU A 723 8.63 -12.18 28.99
CA LEU A 723 7.25 -12.55 29.29
C LEU A 723 7.00 -12.67 30.80
N ALA A 724 7.91 -13.30 31.54
CA ALA A 724 7.81 -13.37 33.01
C ALA A 724 7.87 -11.97 33.65
N GLU A 725 8.67 -11.06 33.10
CA GLU A 725 8.74 -9.68 33.56
C GLU A 725 7.45 -8.89 33.24
N TYR A 726 6.89 -9.09 32.05
CA TYR A 726 5.62 -8.48 31.67
C TYR A 726 4.48 -8.93 32.59
N ASP A 727 4.42 -10.22 32.94
CA ASP A 727 3.42 -10.75 33.87
C ASP A 727 3.55 -10.11 35.29
N ASN A 728 4.79 -9.88 35.76
CA ASN A 728 5.01 -9.14 37.01
C ASN A 728 4.50 -7.69 36.91
N ILE A 729 4.80 -7.00 35.81
CA ILE A 729 4.38 -5.62 35.57
C ILE A 729 2.86 -5.51 35.52
N CYS A 730 2.19 -6.40 34.77
CA CYS A 730 0.73 -6.43 34.68
C CYS A 730 0.06 -6.66 36.04
N SER A 731 0.74 -7.35 36.95
CA SER A 731 0.22 -7.66 38.29
C SER A 731 0.44 -6.53 39.31
N ILE A 732 1.39 -5.62 39.07
CA ILE A 732 1.78 -4.54 40.01
C ILE A 732 1.28 -3.16 39.55
N PHE A 733 1.26 -2.91 38.25
CA PHE A 733 0.99 -1.61 37.64
C PHE A 733 -0.35 -1.53 36.92
N MET A 734 -0.84 -0.31 36.72
CA MET A 734 -2.08 -0.06 35.97
C MET A 734 -1.83 -0.19 34.47
N ARG A 735 -2.87 -0.50 33.69
CA ARG A 735 -2.77 -0.82 32.25
C ARG A 735 -2.07 0.26 31.41
N GLU A 736 -2.26 1.52 31.76
CA GLU A 736 -1.62 2.67 31.09
C GLU A 736 -0.10 2.76 31.33
N ASP A 737 0.40 2.14 32.40
CA ASP A 737 1.81 2.14 32.77
C ASP A 737 2.55 0.89 32.24
N TRP A 738 1.84 -0.14 31.76
CA TRP A 738 2.45 -1.42 31.35
C TRP A 738 3.53 -1.25 30.28
N GLY A 739 3.20 -0.54 29.19
CA GLY A 739 4.13 -0.29 28.08
C GLY A 739 5.39 0.48 28.51
N PRO A 740 5.26 1.69 29.07
CA PRO A 740 6.40 2.50 29.49
C PRO A 740 7.32 1.78 30.50
N VAL A 741 6.75 1.12 31.51
CA VAL A 741 7.54 0.39 32.53
C VAL A 741 8.27 -0.80 31.92
N PHE A 742 7.60 -1.54 31.04
CA PHE A 742 8.20 -2.69 30.36
C PHE A 742 9.34 -2.27 29.42
N GLN A 743 9.14 -1.21 28.64
CA GLN A 743 10.18 -0.63 27.78
C GLN A 743 11.42 -0.19 28.58
N ALA A 744 11.21 0.54 29.69
CA ALA A 744 12.31 0.98 30.55
C ALA A 744 13.06 -0.20 31.18
N THR A 745 12.34 -1.22 31.63
CA THR A 745 12.92 -2.42 32.28
C THR A 745 13.74 -3.25 31.30
N CYS A 746 13.28 -3.41 30.05
CA CYS A 746 13.97 -4.22 29.03
C CYS A 746 15.12 -3.49 28.32
N GLN A 747 15.27 -2.17 28.51
CA GLN A 747 16.16 -1.33 27.72
C GLN A 747 17.63 -1.79 27.72
N THR A 748 18.20 -2.11 28.89
CA THR A 748 19.60 -2.55 29.00
C THR A 748 19.85 -3.86 28.26
N SER A 749 18.95 -4.83 28.40
CA SER A 749 19.05 -6.12 27.71
C SER A 749 18.90 -5.98 26.18
N LEU A 750 18.02 -5.08 25.73
CA LEU A 750 17.87 -4.76 24.29
C LEU A 750 19.11 -4.08 23.71
N MET A 751 19.77 -3.21 24.48
CA MET A 751 21.05 -2.60 24.09
C MET A 751 22.15 -3.66 23.93
N GLU A 752 22.22 -4.62 24.86
CA GLU A 752 23.20 -5.72 24.79
C GLU A 752 22.91 -6.64 23.59
N LEU A 753 21.64 -7.01 23.33
CA LEU A 753 21.25 -7.70 22.10
C LEU A 753 21.72 -6.93 20.86
N GLY A 754 21.48 -5.62 20.79
CA GLY A 754 21.92 -4.78 19.68
C GLY A 754 23.45 -4.78 19.51
N ARG A 755 24.23 -4.87 20.59
CA ARG A 755 25.68 -5.04 20.54
C ARG A 755 26.06 -6.43 19.99
N THR A 756 25.49 -7.50 20.53
CA THR A 756 25.73 -8.88 20.06
C THR A 756 25.44 -9.02 18.57
N LEU A 757 24.30 -8.50 18.10
CA LEU A 757 23.93 -8.55 16.68
C LEU A 757 24.91 -7.78 15.80
N ARG A 758 25.45 -6.64 16.26
CA ARG A 758 26.50 -5.91 15.52
C ARG A 758 27.81 -6.68 15.43
N GLU A 759 28.23 -7.34 16.51
CA GLU A 759 29.45 -8.16 16.53
C GLU A 759 29.32 -9.37 15.59
N LEU A 760 28.17 -10.07 15.63
CA LEU A 760 27.85 -11.14 14.68
C LEU A 760 27.79 -10.64 13.23
N ASN A 761 27.18 -9.48 13.00
CA ASN A 761 27.11 -8.88 11.67
C ASN A 761 28.50 -8.57 11.10
N ASN A 762 29.41 -8.05 11.93
CA ASN A 762 30.79 -7.78 11.52
C ASN A 762 31.55 -9.06 11.17
N HIS A 763 31.30 -10.16 11.90
CA HIS A 763 31.84 -11.47 11.56
C HIS A 763 31.35 -11.95 10.19
N VAL A 764 30.04 -11.86 9.93
CA VAL A 764 29.44 -12.25 8.64
C VAL A 764 30.00 -11.40 7.50
N LYS A 765 30.13 -10.08 7.68
CA LYS A 765 30.72 -9.19 6.67
C LYS A 765 32.15 -9.57 6.30
N GLY A 766 32.93 -10.10 7.25
CA GLY A 766 34.28 -10.59 7.01
C GLY A 766 34.35 -11.89 6.20
N HIS A 767 33.28 -12.69 6.20
CA HIS A 767 33.24 -14.05 5.64
C HIS A 767 31.97 -14.29 4.80
N MET A 768 31.61 -13.33 3.94
CA MET A 768 30.30 -13.32 3.25
C MET A 768 29.98 -14.61 2.50
N ASN A 769 30.99 -15.21 1.85
CA ASN A 769 30.81 -16.42 1.02
C ASN A 769 30.45 -17.68 1.84
N THR A 770 30.81 -17.74 3.13
CA THR A 770 30.60 -18.91 3.98
C THR A 770 29.65 -18.66 5.16
N ASP A 771 29.49 -17.40 5.60
CA ASP A 771 28.75 -17.01 6.80
C ASP A 771 27.50 -16.16 6.54
N CYS A 772 27.15 -15.84 5.30
CA CYS A 772 25.87 -15.17 4.99
C CYS A 772 24.64 -15.93 5.54
N TYR A 773 24.72 -17.26 5.62
CA TYR A 773 23.67 -18.11 6.20
C TYR A 773 23.40 -17.83 7.68
N LEU A 774 24.43 -17.46 8.46
CA LEU A 774 24.25 -17.04 9.85
C LEU A 774 23.41 -15.76 9.92
N ALA A 775 23.55 -14.84 8.97
CA ALA A 775 22.70 -13.65 8.91
C ALA A 775 21.24 -14.00 8.58
N TYR A 776 20.98 -15.00 7.73
CA TYR A 776 19.62 -15.48 7.47
C TYR A 776 18.97 -16.08 8.72
N GLU A 777 19.71 -16.91 9.46
CA GLU A 777 19.22 -17.50 10.71
C GLU A 777 18.97 -16.45 11.79
N ILE A 778 19.86 -15.47 11.95
CA ILE A 778 19.65 -14.34 12.87
C ILE A 778 18.37 -13.56 12.50
N VAL A 779 18.13 -13.31 11.20
CA VAL A 779 16.91 -12.63 10.74
C VAL A 779 15.66 -13.42 11.10
N GLU A 780 15.67 -14.75 10.94
CA GLU A 780 14.55 -15.60 11.32
C GLU A 780 14.30 -15.57 12.84
N ILE A 781 15.32 -15.85 13.63
CA ILE A 781 15.24 -15.97 15.09
C ILE A 781 14.76 -14.66 15.74
N ILE A 782 15.36 -13.52 15.36
CA ILE A 782 15.02 -12.24 15.98
C ILE A 782 13.65 -11.73 15.49
N SER A 783 13.26 -12.05 14.25
CA SER A 783 11.91 -11.75 13.76
C SER A 783 10.85 -12.57 14.50
N ALA A 784 11.13 -13.85 14.78
CA ALA A 784 10.25 -14.71 15.58
C ALA A 784 10.12 -14.18 17.01
N LEU A 785 11.24 -13.86 17.67
CA LEU A 785 11.26 -13.23 19.00
C LEU A 785 10.40 -11.96 19.04
N SER A 786 10.58 -11.07 18.05
CA SER A 786 9.83 -9.81 17.94
C SER A 786 8.33 -10.05 17.78
N ASN A 787 7.93 -10.98 16.93
CA ASN A 787 6.52 -11.31 16.70
C ASN A 787 5.86 -11.95 17.93
N ASN A 788 6.57 -12.86 18.62
CA ASN A 788 6.06 -13.53 19.82
C ASN A 788 5.83 -12.53 20.96
N LEU A 789 6.82 -11.64 21.20
CA LEU A 789 6.72 -10.60 22.20
C LEU A 789 5.63 -9.57 21.86
N GLU A 790 5.54 -9.11 20.61
CA GLU A 790 4.47 -8.22 20.17
C GLU A 790 3.08 -8.83 20.40
N THR A 791 2.89 -10.10 20.03
CA THR A 791 1.59 -10.78 20.16
C THR A 791 1.13 -10.88 21.61
N ARG A 792 2.08 -11.06 22.54
CA ARG A 792 1.80 -11.24 23.97
C ARG A 792 1.77 -9.94 24.76
N THR A 793 2.59 -8.96 24.39
CA THR A 793 2.84 -7.75 25.19
C THR A 793 2.38 -6.46 24.52
N GLY A 794 2.26 -6.45 23.18
CA GLY A 794 2.00 -5.25 22.38
C GLY A 794 3.17 -4.28 22.28
N GLU A 795 4.38 -4.68 22.71
CA GLU A 795 5.52 -3.80 22.93
C GLU A 795 6.84 -4.34 22.33
N LEU A 796 7.87 -3.49 22.30
CA LEU A 796 9.28 -3.79 21.93
C LEU A 796 9.57 -4.10 20.45
N LYS A 797 8.55 -4.29 19.60
CA LYS A 797 8.72 -4.56 18.16
C LYS A 797 9.62 -3.55 17.46
N ALA A 798 9.46 -2.26 17.74
CA ALA A 798 10.28 -1.20 17.14
C ALA A 798 11.76 -1.31 17.54
N SER A 799 12.06 -1.57 18.82
CA SER A 799 13.43 -1.72 19.33
C SER A 799 14.12 -2.94 18.77
N LEU A 800 13.41 -4.08 18.69
CA LEU A 800 13.94 -5.32 18.11
C LEU A 800 14.19 -5.18 16.60
N ALA A 801 13.27 -4.53 15.88
CA ALA A 801 13.44 -4.23 14.45
C ALA A 801 14.65 -3.31 14.20
N ALA A 802 14.85 -2.29 15.05
CA ALA A 802 16.01 -1.40 14.96
C ALA A 802 17.34 -2.14 15.17
N SER A 803 17.41 -3.04 16.16
CA SER A 803 18.60 -3.86 16.42
C SER A 803 18.88 -4.88 15.30
N LEU A 804 17.84 -5.41 14.63
CA LEU A 804 17.99 -6.38 13.55
C LEU A 804 18.38 -5.75 12.21
N LYS A 805 18.03 -4.49 11.97
CA LYS A 805 18.22 -3.79 10.69
C LYS A 805 19.63 -3.96 10.08
N PRO A 806 20.74 -3.78 10.81
CA PRO A 806 22.09 -3.92 10.21
C PRO A 806 22.42 -5.33 9.69
N VAL A 807 21.88 -6.37 10.35
CA VAL A 807 22.05 -7.77 9.92
C VAL A 807 21.20 -8.02 8.67
N ARG A 808 19.95 -7.54 8.65
CA ARG A 808 19.06 -7.66 7.49
C ARG A 808 19.64 -7.01 6.23
N GLU A 809 20.26 -5.84 6.36
CA GLU A 809 20.94 -5.18 5.23
C GLU A 809 22.16 -5.96 4.74
N THR A 810 22.88 -6.62 5.64
CA THR A 810 24.03 -7.47 5.28
C THR A 810 23.56 -8.73 4.57
N ALA A 811 22.46 -9.34 5.04
CA ALA A 811 21.82 -10.47 4.39
C ALA A 811 21.33 -10.12 2.97
N LYS A 812 20.72 -8.94 2.76
CA LYS A 812 20.36 -8.43 1.43
C LYS A 812 21.58 -8.30 0.51
N ALA A 813 22.64 -7.62 1.00
CA ALA A 813 23.84 -7.39 0.20
C ALA A 813 24.56 -8.70 -0.19
N SER A 814 24.44 -9.75 0.63
CA SER A 814 25.06 -11.04 0.36
C SER A 814 24.58 -11.70 -0.94
N LEU A 815 23.30 -11.50 -1.33
CA LEU A 815 22.73 -12.11 -2.54
C LEU A 815 23.43 -11.64 -3.82
N ALA A 816 23.70 -10.33 -3.91
CA ALA A 816 24.45 -9.73 -5.02
C ALA A 816 25.91 -10.17 -5.00
N GLU A 817 26.55 -10.19 -3.82
CA GLU A 817 27.94 -10.59 -3.66
C GLU A 817 28.17 -12.06 -4.08
N LEU A 818 27.28 -12.99 -3.70
CA LEU A 818 27.36 -14.40 -4.09
C LEU A 818 27.21 -14.61 -5.60
N LEU A 819 26.33 -13.83 -6.23
CA LEU A 819 26.14 -13.87 -7.68
C LEU A 819 27.40 -13.36 -8.40
N ASP A 820 27.96 -12.22 -7.97
CA ASP A 820 29.17 -11.67 -8.56
C ASP A 820 30.42 -12.52 -8.28
N ASP A 821 30.49 -13.17 -7.12
CA ASP A 821 31.52 -14.15 -6.79
C ASP A 821 31.55 -15.29 -7.83
N THR A 822 30.38 -15.79 -8.24
CA THR A 822 30.25 -16.80 -9.28
C THR A 822 30.90 -16.36 -10.59
N LYS A 823 30.59 -15.13 -11.04
CA LYS A 823 31.18 -14.56 -12.27
C LYS A 823 32.70 -14.42 -12.16
N ARG A 824 33.19 -13.94 -11.00
CA ARG A 824 34.63 -13.75 -10.76
C ARG A 824 35.37 -15.08 -10.76
N ARG A 825 34.84 -16.11 -10.08
CA ARG A 825 35.44 -17.45 -10.02
C ARG A 825 35.52 -18.10 -11.40
N VAL A 826 34.47 -17.98 -12.23
CA VAL A 826 34.49 -18.46 -13.63
C VAL A 826 35.51 -17.69 -14.46
N SER A 827 35.57 -16.37 -14.32
CA SER A 827 36.51 -15.52 -15.07
C SER A 827 37.98 -15.80 -14.72
N ALA A 828 38.24 -16.23 -13.48
CA ALA A 828 39.56 -16.58 -12.98
C ALA A 828 40.07 -17.96 -13.45
N LEU A 829 39.24 -18.80 -14.07
CA LEU A 829 39.64 -20.11 -14.56
C LEU A 829 40.70 -19.99 -15.65
N GLN A 830 41.94 -20.42 -15.36
CA GLN A 830 43.05 -20.28 -16.30
C GLN A 830 42.98 -21.26 -17.47
N THR A 831 42.41 -22.46 -17.26
CA THR A 831 42.31 -23.52 -18.26
C THR A 831 40.89 -24.12 -18.27
N LEU A 832 40.48 -24.64 -19.43
CA LEU A 832 39.26 -25.44 -19.59
C LEU A 832 39.62 -26.76 -20.29
N PRO A 833 38.89 -27.86 -20.01
CA PRO A 833 39.16 -29.14 -20.65
C PRO A 833 39.00 -29.09 -22.17
N ALA A 834 40.01 -29.56 -22.91
CA ALA A 834 40.05 -29.49 -24.38
C ALA A 834 39.07 -30.46 -25.07
N ASP A 835 38.54 -31.42 -24.33
CA ASP A 835 37.55 -32.41 -24.74
C ASP A 835 36.10 -32.01 -24.43
N GLY A 836 35.90 -30.87 -23.76
CA GLY A 836 34.59 -30.35 -23.37
C GLY A 836 34.06 -30.86 -22.02
N ALA A 837 34.90 -31.48 -21.17
CA ALA A 837 34.47 -31.90 -19.83
C ALA A 837 34.00 -30.72 -18.93
N PRO A 838 33.04 -30.95 -18.02
CA PRO A 838 32.51 -29.92 -17.11
C PRO A 838 33.54 -29.50 -16.04
N VAL A 839 33.31 -28.36 -15.40
CA VAL A 839 34.18 -27.80 -14.35
C VAL A 839 33.49 -27.74 -12.98
N PRO A 840 34.22 -27.90 -11.85
CA PRO A 840 33.64 -28.00 -10.50
C PRO A 840 32.72 -26.82 -10.11
N ILE A 841 33.02 -25.61 -10.58
CA ILE A 841 32.24 -24.40 -10.29
C ILE A 841 30.77 -24.53 -10.69
N VAL A 842 30.45 -25.38 -11.68
CA VAL A 842 29.06 -25.68 -12.09
C VAL A 842 28.31 -26.33 -10.93
N SER A 843 28.84 -27.44 -10.40
CA SER A 843 28.23 -28.18 -9.30
C SER A 843 28.23 -27.39 -8.00
N GLU A 844 29.31 -26.67 -7.69
CA GLU A 844 29.40 -25.83 -6.48
C GLU A 844 28.36 -24.70 -6.47
N THR A 845 28.08 -24.09 -7.63
CA THR A 845 27.07 -23.02 -7.72
C THR A 845 25.67 -23.55 -7.42
N VAL A 846 25.31 -24.72 -7.96
CA VAL A 846 24.00 -25.35 -7.71
C VAL A 846 23.90 -25.84 -6.27
N GLN A 847 24.96 -26.43 -5.72
CA GLN A 847 25.02 -26.85 -4.31
C GLN A 847 24.82 -25.69 -3.33
N ARG A 848 25.33 -24.50 -3.68
CA ARG A 848 25.08 -23.28 -2.90
C ARG A 848 23.60 -22.88 -2.93
N LEU A 849 22.96 -22.91 -4.09
CA LEU A 849 21.53 -22.63 -4.22
C LEU A 849 20.69 -23.65 -3.43
N GLN A 850 21.05 -24.93 -3.45
CA GLN A 850 20.40 -25.97 -2.64
C GLN A 850 20.55 -25.67 -1.14
N SER A 851 21.73 -25.21 -0.70
CA SER A 851 21.98 -24.87 0.70
C SER A 851 21.13 -23.69 1.18
N MET A 852 20.81 -22.74 0.29
CA MET A 852 19.94 -21.60 0.59
C MET A 852 18.48 -22.00 0.83
N VAL A 853 18.01 -23.13 0.29
CA VAL A 853 16.64 -23.64 0.53
C VAL A 853 16.38 -23.92 2.01
N ASN A 854 17.41 -24.34 2.77
CA ASN A 854 17.30 -24.52 4.23
C ASN A 854 16.96 -23.22 4.99
N PHE A 855 17.11 -22.07 4.34
CA PHE A 855 16.83 -20.73 4.87
C PHE A 855 15.74 -20.03 4.06
N LEU A 856 14.84 -20.78 3.42
CA LEU A 856 13.83 -20.24 2.51
C LEU A 856 12.95 -19.19 3.19
N ARG A 857 12.50 -19.41 4.42
CA ARG A 857 11.65 -18.46 5.15
C ARG A 857 12.30 -17.08 5.37
N PRO A 858 13.50 -16.97 5.98
CA PRO A 858 14.17 -15.67 6.10
C PRO A 858 14.58 -15.09 4.75
N ILE A 859 14.99 -15.92 3.78
CA ILE A 859 15.35 -15.45 2.44
C ILE A 859 14.13 -14.88 1.72
N SER A 860 12.97 -15.52 1.75
CA SER A 860 11.73 -15.00 1.18
C SER A 860 11.36 -13.63 1.76
N SER A 861 11.51 -13.45 3.09
CA SER A 861 11.31 -12.14 3.75
C SER A 861 12.33 -11.08 3.31
N ILE A 862 13.56 -11.49 3.00
CA ILE A 862 14.60 -10.62 2.44
C ILE A 862 14.28 -10.28 0.98
N MET A 863 13.88 -11.27 0.18
CA MET A 863 13.54 -11.15 -1.24
C MET A 863 12.37 -10.20 -1.47
N VAL A 864 11.29 -10.33 -0.68
CA VAL A 864 10.17 -9.38 -0.70
C VAL A 864 10.65 -7.96 -0.41
N SER A 865 11.57 -7.78 0.55
CA SER A 865 12.11 -6.46 0.88
C SER A 865 13.10 -5.91 -0.15
N LEU A 866 13.76 -6.78 -0.91
CA LEU A 866 14.74 -6.41 -1.93
C LEU A 866 14.04 -6.09 -3.26
N GLY A 867 12.88 -6.71 -3.51
CA GLY A 867 12.19 -6.68 -4.79
C GLY A 867 12.83 -7.60 -5.82
N ASP A 868 12.04 -8.03 -6.80
CA ASP A 868 12.54 -8.86 -7.90
C ASP A 868 13.64 -8.15 -8.70
N GLY A 869 14.73 -8.85 -8.97
CA GLY A 869 15.91 -8.32 -9.64
C GLY A 869 16.80 -7.38 -8.81
N GLY A 870 16.46 -7.10 -7.54
CA GLY A 870 17.22 -6.18 -6.68
C GLY A 870 18.65 -6.64 -6.33
N TRP A 871 18.99 -7.90 -6.60
CA TRP A 871 20.36 -8.47 -6.46
C TRP A 871 21.29 -8.15 -7.64
N LYS A 872 20.80 -7.61 -8.76
CA LYS A 872 21.62 -7.34 -9.96
C LYS A 872 22.44 -6.04 -9.87
N SER A 873 22.16 -5.16 -8.91
CA SER A 873 22.78 -3.84 -8.78
C SER A 873 23.73 -3.77 -7.58
N ALA A 874 24.99 -4.16 -7.77
CA ALA A 874 26.04 -4.00 -6.75
C ALA A 874 26.47 -2.53 -6.55
N THR A 875 26.06 -1.61 -7.42
CA THR A 875 26.40 -0.17 -7.35
C THR A 875 25.57 0.63 -6.36
N ALA A 876 24.49 0.08 -5.79
CA ALA A 876 23.67 0.77 -4.80
C ALA A 876 24.21 0.71 -3.36
N SER A 877 25.22 -0.13 -3.07
CA SER A 877 25.63 -0.43 -1.68
C SER A 877 26.99 0.12 -1.25
N ARG A 878 27.71 0.88 -2.11
CA ARG A 878 29.05 1.42 -1.79
C ARG A 878 29.16 2.95 -1.65
N GLY A 879 28.07 3.70 -1.63
CA GLY A 879 28.08 5.14 -1.38
C GLY A 879 27.00 5.55 -0.39
N GLY A 880 27.38 6.19 0.71
CA GLY A 880 26.43 6.66 1.72
C GLY A 880 25.56 7.84 1.25
N VAL A 881 24.38 7.91 1.90
CA VAL A 881 23.40 9.01 1.95
C VAL A 881 22.46 9.13 0.74
N GLY A 882 21.20 8.77 0.97
CA GLY A 882 20.06 9.12 0.13
C GLY A 882 19.01 8.02 0.12
N ASP A 883 17.88 8.25 0.80
CA ASP A 883 16.63 7.48 0.69
C ASP A 883 16.17 7.41 -0.77
N ALA A 884 16.73 6.49 -1.55
CA ALA A 884 16.16 6.09 -2.82
C ALA A 884 14.95 5.20 -2.50
N ILE A 885 13.76 5.78 -2.65
CA ILE A 885 12.48 5.09 -2.61
C ILE A 885 12.60 3.84 -3.52
N PRO A 886 12.42 2.62 -2.99
CA PRO A 886 12.39 1.41 -3.81
C PRO A 886 11.35 1.59 -4.92
N SER A 887 11.66 1.20 -6.16
CA SER A 887 10.71 1.30 -7.26
C SER A 887 9.43 0.54 -6.92
N LEU A 888 8.29 1.07 -7.37
CA LEU A 888 6.93 0.53 -7.17
C LEU A 888 6.75 -0.94 -7.58
N SER A 889 7.73 -1.57 -8.23
CA SER A 889 7.80 -3.01 -8.51
C SER A 889 8.18 -3.88 -7.30
N SER A 890 8.47 -3.30 -6.14
CA SER A 890 8.88 -4.02 -4.92
C SER A 890 7.78 -4.17 -3.86
N PHE A 891 6.58 -3.67 -4.14
CA PHE A 891 5.43 -3.73 -3.23
C PHE A 891 4.20 -4.30 -3.92
N ASP A 892 4.38 -5.38 -4.69
CA ASP A 892 3.27 -6.23 -5.09
C ASP A 892 2.69 -6.91 -3.85
N ILE A 893 1.43 -6.58 -3.55
CA ILE A 893 0.60 -7.32 -2.60
C ILE A 893 0.38 -8.70 -3.22
N GLY A 894 1.28 -9.64 -2.90
CA GLY A 894 1.23 -11.01 -3.38
C GLY A 894 2.51 -11.58 -3.99
N ALA A 895 3.65 -10.88 -3.98
CA ALA A 895 4.89 -11.51 -4.43
C ALA A 895 5.30 -12.61 -3.43
N ASP A 896 5.09 -13.86 -3.81
CA ASP A 896 5.59 -15.00 -3.06
C ASP A 896 7.12 -14.87 -3.00
N GLY A 897 7.66 -14.65 -1.80
CA GLY A 897 9.11 -14.51 -1.63
C GLY A 897 9.87 -15.76 -2.06
N GLN A 898 9.20 -16.91 -2.20
CA GLN A 898 9.76 -18.11 -2.83
C GLN A 898 9.88 -17.95 -4.35
N ASP A 899 8.94 -17.26 -4.98
CA ASP A 899 8.94 -16.98 -6.42
C ASP A 899 10.05 -15.99 -6.81
N ILE A 900 10.24 -14.94 -6.01
CA ILE A 900 11.38 -14.02 -6.17
C ILE A 900 12.71 -14.77 -5.96
N PHE A 901 12.76 -15.69 -4.98
CA PHE A 901 13.93 -16.54 -4.79
C PHE A 901 14.16 -17.48 -5.99
N ALA A 902 13.10 -18.01 -6.61
CA ALA A 902 13.20 -18.79 -7.84
C ALA A 902 13.80 -17.96 -8.99
N HIS A 903 13.42 -16.67 -9.12
CA HIS A 903 14.04 -15.76 -10.08
C HIS A 903 15.54 -15.55 -9.80
N TYR A 904 15.92 -15.35 -8.52
CA TYR A 904 17.33 -15.26 -8.13
C TYR A 904 18.12 -16.52 -8.51
N CYS A 905 17.55 -17.71 -8.31
CA CYS A 905 18.15 -18.96 -8.73
C CYS A 905 18.34 -19.00 -10.25
N THR A 906 17.31 -18.65 -11.04
CA THR A 906 17.41 -18.62 -12.51
C THR A 906 18.44 -17.60 -13.00
N ASP A 907 18.51 -16.42 -12.39
CA ASP A 907 19.49 -15.39 -12.73
C ASP A 907 20.93 -15.81 -12.39
N THR A 908 21.10 -16.52 -11.28
CA THR A 908 22.40 -17.05 -10.87
C THR A 908 22.88 -18.12 -11.85
N ILE A 909 21.97 -19.01 -12.29
CA ILE A 909 22.23 -20.02 -13.30
C ILE A 909 22.54 -19.36 -14.65
N GLU A 910 21.77 -18.35 -15.07
CA GLU A 910 22.04 -17.61 -16.30
C GLU A 910 23.39 -16.89 -16.24
N ALA A 911 23.71 -16.21 -15.14
CA ALA A 911 24.99 -15.55 -14.95
C ALA A 911 26.17 -16.54 -15.02
N LEU A 912 26.01 -17.74 -14.44
CA LEU A 912 26.97 -18.83 -14.58
C LEU A 912 27.14 -19.22 -16.06
N MET A 913 26.05 -19.46 -16.79
CA MET A 913 26.10 -19.88 -18.20
C MET A 913 26.70 -18.80 -19.12
N VAL A 914 26.37 -17.52 -18.90
CA VAL A 914 26.96 -16.39 -19.61
C VAL A 914 28.47 -16.32 -19.39
N ALA A 915 28.91 -16.43 -18.13
CA ALA A 915 30.33 -16.38 -17.79
C ALA A 915 31.09 -17.58 -18.37
N LEU A 916 30.49 -18.77 -18.35
CA LEU A 916 31.07 -19.99 -18.93
C LEU A 916 31.21 -19.88 -20.45
N ASP A 917 30.18 -19.39 -21.18
CA ASP A 917 30.26 -19.17 -22.63
C ASP A 917 31.34 -18.14 -23.00
N ALA A 918 31.39 -17.01 -22.27
CA ALA A 918 32.40 -15.99 -22.48
C ALA A 918 33.81 -16.54 -22.27
N ARG A 919 34.03 -17.29 -21.18
CA ARG A 919 35.34 -17.89 -20.88
C ARG A 919 35.70 -19.00 -21.87
N ALA A 920 34.73 -19.84 -22.26
CA ALA A 920 34.90 -20.90 -23.23
C ALA A 920 35.35 -20.36 -24.59
N ARG A 921 34.81 -19.24 -25.07
CA ARG A 921 35.25 -18.64 -26.34
C ARG A 921 36.66 -18.09 -26.33
N VAL A 922 37.13 -17.64 -25.16
CA VAL A 922 38.49 -17.12 -25.01
C VAL A 922 39.51 -18.26 -24.97
N ILE A 923 39.18 -19.36 -24.28
CA ILE A 923 40.13 -20.47 -24.06
C ILE A 923 40.01 -21.55 -25.15
N LEU A 924 38.81 -21.93 -25.54
CA LEU A 924 38.54 -23.00 -26.50
C LEU A 924 38.41 -22.41 -27.92
N GLN A 925 39.21 -22.90 -28.85
CA GLN A 925 39.24 -22.35 -30.22
C GLN A 925 38.19 -22.94 -31.17
N LYS A 926 37.72 -24.17 -30.92
CA LYS A 926 36.79 -24.87 -31.80
C LYS A 926 35.35 -24.78 -31.29
N LYS A 927 34.43 -24.28 -32.12
CA LYS A 927 32.99 -24.18 -31.79
C LYS A 927 32.39 -25.50 -31.31
N ALA A 928 32.76 -26.63 -31.93
CA ALA A 928 32.24 -27.94 -31.52
C ALA A 928 32.59 -28.28 -30.05
N VAL A 929 33.80 -27.93 -29.59
CA VAL A 929 34.23 -28.17 -28.20
C VAL A 929 33.48 -27.25 -27.23
N ILE A 930 33.27 -25.98 -27.62
CA ILE A 930 32.43 -25.03 -26.85
C ILE A 930 31.00 -25.57 -26.72
N GLY A 931 30.43 -26.12 -27.80
CA GLY A 931 29.10 -26.74 -27.81
C GLY A 931 29.00 -27.91 -26.83
N VAL A 932 29.99 -28.80 -26.81
CA VAL A 932 30.05 -29.93 -25.86
C VAL A 932 30.17 -29.45 -24.42
N PHE A 933 31.08 -28.52 -24.15
CA PHE A 933 31.30 -27.96 -22.81
C PHE A 933 30.04 -27.33 -22.20
N LEU A 934 29.33 -26.52 -22.99
CA LEU A 934 28.09 -25.89 -22.55
C LEU A 934 26.98 -26.94 -22.35
N ALA A 935 26.85 -27.93 -23.24
CA ALA A 935 25.84 -28.97 -23.10
C ALA A 935 26.06 -29.85 -21.86
N ASN A 936 27.30 -30.23 -21.55
CA ASN A 936 27.63 -30.96 -20.30
C ASN A 936 27.32 -30.12 -19.06
N SER A 937 27.62 -28.83 -19.09
CA SER A 937 27.34 -27.93 -17.97
C SER A 937 25.83 -27.82 -17.71
N ILE A 938 25.01 -27.72 -18.78
CA ILE A 938 23.54 -27.69 -18.69
C ILE A 938 23.00 -28.99 -18.09
N ALA A 939 23.47 -30.15 -18.59
CA ALA A 939 23.06 -31.46 -18.11
C ALA A 939 23.28 -31.63 -16.60
N ILE A 940 24.44 -31.17 -16.10
CA ILE A 940 24.75 -31.23 -14.67
C ILE A 940 23.83 -30.31 -13.86
N VAL A 941 23.60 -29.08 -14.33
CA VAL A 941 22.70 -28.14 -13.63
C VAL A 941 21.29 -28.71 -13.54
N GLU A 942 20.77 -29.22 -14.65
CA GLU A 942 19.42 -29.80 -14.72
C GLU A 942 19.27 -31.01 -13.79
N ARG A 943 20.22 -31.96 -13.84
CA ARG A 943 20.24 -33.13 -12.96
C ARG A 943 20.29 -32.74 -11.48
N MET A 944 21.20 -31.83 -11.10
CA MET A 944 21.33 -31.40 -9.71
C MET A 944 20.10 -30.64 -9.19
N ILE A 945 19.38 -29.92 -10.05
CA ILE A 945 18.12 -29.26 -9.66
C ILE A 945 17.03 -30.32 -9.44
N GLN A 946 16.84 -31.23 -10.40
CA GLN A 946 15.81 -32.28 -10.34
C GLN A 946 15.98 -33.22 -9.14
N ASP A 947 17.23 -33.52 -8.76
CA ASP A 947 17.54 -34.40 -7.62
C ASP A 947 17.49 -33.68 -6.25
N SER A 948 16.88 -32.50 -6.15
CA SER A 948 16.92 -31.67 -4.92
C SER A 948 15.61 -30.94 -4.61
N GLU A 949 15.52 -30.36 -3.40
CA GLU A 949 14.38 -29.52 -2.97
C GLU A 949 14.25 -28.21 -3.77
N LEU A 950 15.17 -27.92 -4.72
CA LEU A 950 15.00 -26.84 -5.69
C LEU A 950 14.02 -27.17 -6.81
N ALA A 951 13.76 -28.45 -7.10
CA ALA A 951 12.91 -28.85 -8.23
C ALA A 951 11.50 -28.23 -8.18
N PRO A 952 10.76 -28.28 -7.05
CA PRO A 952 9.42 -27.68 -6.99
C PRO A 952 9.41 -26.16 -7.24
N LEU A 953 10.52 -25.47 -6.95
CA LEU A 953 10.67 -24.03 -7.15
C LEU A 953 11.02 -23.67 -8.61
N LEU A 954 11.69 -24.57 -9.35
CA LEU A 954 12.28 -24.26 -10.64
C LEU A 954 11.69 -25.03 -11.82
N ASP A 955 10.91 -26.10 -11.61
CA ASP A 955 10.43 -26.99 -12.69
C ASP A 955 9.73 -26.24 -13.84
N GLN A 956 8.89 -25.24 -13.54
CA GLN A 956 8.19 -24.45 -14.56
C GLN A 956 9.08 -23.39 -15.24
N ARG A 957 10.30 -23.18 -14.73
CA ARG A 957 11.21 -22.07 -15.07
C ARG A 957 12.53 -22.55 -15.68
N LEU A 958 12.75 -23.86 -15.75
CA LEU A 958 13.93 -24.46 -16.38
C LEU A 958 14.05 -24.18 -17.89
N GLY A 959 13.02 -23.65 -18.54
CA GLY A 959 13.07 -23.18 -19.93
C GLY A 959 14.18 -22.16 -20.22
N VAL A 960 14.72 -21.48 -19.18
CA VAL A 960 15.91 -20.63 -19.32
C VAL A 960 17.14 -21.39 -19.83
N LEU A 961 17.22 -22.71 -19.60
CA LEU A 961 18.31 -23.56 -20.10
C LEU A 961 18.14 -23.90 -21.58
N ASP A 962 16.93 -23.83 -22.14
CA ASP A 962 16.67 -24.21 -23.54
C ASP A 962 17.36 -23.30 -24.54
N GLN A 963 17.46 -22.00 -24.24
CA GLN A 963 18.24 -21.08 -25.08
C GLN A 963 19.71 -21.47 -25.13
N TRP A 964 20.28 -21.90 -24.00
CA TRP A 964 21.66 -22.36 -23.91
C TRP A 964 21.83 -23.71 -24.59
N ARG A 965 20.85 -24.61 -24.48
CA ARG A 965 20.83 -25.91 -25.18
C ARG A 965 20.81 -25.73 -26.69
N LYS A 966 19.95 -24.83 -27.20
CA LYS A 966 19.90 -24.46 -28.63
C LYS A 966 21.21 -23.86 -29.11
N LYS A 967 21.83 -22.99 -28.31
CA LYS A 967 23.13 -22.38 -28.61
C LYS A 967 24.27 -23.40 -28.65
N ALA A 968 24.32 -24.30 -27.66
CA ALA A 968 25.27 -25.40 -27.61
C ALA A 968 25.13 -26.33 -28.83
N THR A 969 23.88 -26.66 -29.17
CA THR A 969 23.53 -27.46 -30.36
C THR A 969 23.93 -26.77 -31.65
N SER A 970 23.68 -25.47 -31.79
CA SER A 970 24.11 -24.69 -32.95
C SER A 970 25.63 -24.68 -33.12
N PHE A 971 26.40 -24.51 -32.03
CA PHE A 971 27.86 -24.60 -32.09
C PHE A 971 28.38 -25.97 -32.49
N TYR A 972 27.69 -27.02 -32.06
CA TYR A 972 28.05 -28.37 -32.39
C TYR A 972 27.72 -28.72 -33.85
N THR A 973 26.48 -28.44 -34.25
CA THR A 973 25.91 -28.73 -35.59
C THR A 973 26.45 -27.84 -36.70
N ASP A 974 27.15 -26.74 -36.39
CA ASP A 974 27.87 -25.93 -37.40
C ASP A 974 28.82 -26.81 -38.24
N THR A 975 29.43 -27.82 -37.61
CA THR A 975 30.29 -28.80 -38.29
C THR A 975 29.55 -29.63 -39.36
N CYS A 976 28.24 -29.81 -39.22
CA CYS A 976 27.44 -30.55 -40.18
C CYS A 976 27.14 -29.73 -41.43
N LYS A 977 27.22 -28.40 -41.37
CA LYS A 977 27.05 -27.54 -42.55
C LYS A 977 28.19 -27.78 -43.54
N ASP A 978 29.43 -27.85 -43.06
CA ASP A 978 30.60 -28.13 -43.87
C ASP A 978 30.47 -29.46 -44.61
N VAL A 979 29.92 -30.48 -43.94
CA VAL A 979 29.63 -31.78 -44.55
C VAL A 979 28.47 -31.71 -45.54
N SER A 980 27.39 -30.99 -45.20
CA SER A 980 26.16 -30.91 -46.00
C SER A 980 26.33 -30.11 -47.29
N VAL A 981 27.26 -29.14 -47.36
CA VAL A 981 27.55 -28.35 -48.57
C VAL A 981 27.87 -29.24 -49.76
N HIS A 982 28.54 -30.38 -49.54
CA HIS A 982 28.89 -31.33 -50.59
C HIS A 982 27.67 -32.07 -51.17
N LEU A 983 26.52 -32.03 -50.51
CA LEU A 983 25.30 -32.75 -50.89
C LEU A 983 24.25 -31.86 -51.60
N PHE A 984 24.45 -30.54 -51.69
CA PHE A 984 23.54 -29.62 -52.37
C PHE A 984 23.81 -29.52 -53.88
N ASP A 985 22.74 -29.39 -54.66
CA ASP A 985 22.79 -29.18 -56.12
C ASP A 985 22.62 -27.69 -56.47
N VAL A 986 23.67 -27.04 -56.98
CA VAL A 986 23.58 -25.73 -57.63
C VAL A 986 23.34 -25.98 -59.11
N ILE A 987 22.06 -26.10 -59.51
CA ILE A 987 21.71 -26.12 -60.93
C ILE A 987 21.39 -24.68 -61.32
N HIS A 988 22.23 -24.07 -62.17
CA HIS A 988 21.89 -22.83 -62.87
C HIS A 988 20.55 -23.03 -63.58
N THR A 989 19.56 -22.22 -63.23
CA THR A 989 18.24 -22.18 -63.87
C THR A 989 18.39 -21.81 -65.34
N SER A 990 18.52 -22.81 -66.22
CA SER A 990 18.28 -22.65 -67.65
C SER A 990 16.79 -22.90 -67.92
N ARG A 991 16.20 -22.09 -68.79
CA ARG A 991 14.78 -22.09 -69.15
C ARG A 991 14.35 -23.47 -69.67
N THR A 992 13.70 -24.26 -68.83
CA THR A 992 12.70 -25.29 -69.19
C THR A 992 11.97 -25.74 -67.92
N ALA A 993 10.69 -26.09 -68.07
CA ALA A 993 9.71 -26.24 -67.00
C ALA A 993 10.15 -27.17 -65.85
N ARG A 994 9.85 -26.78 -64.60
CA ARG A 994 9.96 -27.64 -63.41
C ARG A 994 9.11 -28.90 -63.58
N PRO A 995 9.60 -30.10 -63.23
CA PRO A 995 8.70 -31.21 -62.92
C PRO A 995 7.98 -30.90 -61.60
N ALA A 996 6.70 -31.26 -61.52
CA ALA A 996 5.91 -31.14 -60.30
C ALA A 996 6.54 -32.00 -59.18
N SER A 997 6.66 -31.42 -57.99
CA SER A 997 7.11 -32.13 -56.79
C SER A 997 6.02 -33.09 -56.31
N GLY A 998 6.12 -34.36 -56.71
CA GLY A 998 5.27 -35.42 -56.18
C GLY A 998 5.20 -36.63 -57.10
N GLN A 999 5.72 -37.76 -56.61
CA GLN A 999 5.53 -39.13 -57.11
C GLN A 999 6.22 -39.51 -58.44
N GLY A 1000 7.37 -40.17 -58.30
CA GLY A 1000 8.06 -40.93 -59.33
C GLY A 1000 9.43 -41.35 -58.81
N ALA A 1001 9.74 -42.66 -58.81
CA ALA A 1001 11.07 -43.16 -58.46
C ALA A 1001 12.10 -42.46 -59.36
N VAL A 1002 13.02 -41.72 -58.74
CA VAL A 1002 14.09 -41.02 -59.44
C VAL A 1002 15.07 -42.08 -59.94
N ASP A 1003 14.99 -42.47 -61.21
CA ASP A 1003 15.93 -43.42 -61.81
C ASP A 1003 17.29 -42.73 -62.01
N SER A 1004 18.25 -43.02 -61.13
CA SER A 1004 19.61 -42.48 -61.20
C SER A 1004 20.27 -42.75 -62.56
N ALA A 1005 20.03 -43.93 -63.15
CA ALA A 1005 20.61 -44.29 -64.45
C ALA A 1005 20.08 -43.39 -65.58
N SER A 1006 18.82 -42.95 -65.50
CA SER A 1006 18.22 -42.00 -66.46
C SER A 1006 18.84 -40.60 -66.36
N ILE A 1007 19.07 -40.11 -65.13
CA ILE A 1007 19.68 -38.80 -64.89
C ILE A 1007 21.14 -38.80 -65.35
N MET A 1008 21.87 -39.89 -65.10
CA MET A 1008 23.27 -40.04 -65.55
C MET A 1008 23.44 -40.00 -67.07
N LYS A 1009 22.42 -40.39 -67.85
CA LYS A 1009 22.47 -40.30 -69.32
C LYS A 1009 22.37 -38.85 -69.83
N GLY A 1010 21.71 -37.96 -69.07
CA GLY A 1010 21.51 -36.56 -69.44
C GLY A 1010 22.62 -35.58 -69.00
N LEU A 1011 23.59 -36.04 -68.20
CA LEU A 1011 24.66 -35.19 -67.67
C LEU A 1011 25.91 -35.13 -68.57
N SER A 1012 26.54 -33.94 -68.63
CA SER A 1012 27.82 -33.76 -69.32
C SER A 1012 28.97 -34.48 -68.60
N SER A 1013 30.08 -34.74 -69.30
CA SER A 1013 31.29 -35.32 -68.68
C SER A 1013 31.82 -34.46 -67.53
N LYS A 1014 31.67 -33.13 -67.62
CA LYS A 1014 32.07 -32.17 -66.58
C LYS A 1014 31.19 -32.31 -65.33
N ASP A 1015 29.88 -32.49 -65.49
CA ASP A 1015 28.96 -32.67 -64.37
C ASP A 1015 29.19 -34.00 -63.65
N LYS A 1016 29.54 -35.06 -64.39
CA LYS A 1016 29.90 -36.36 -63.81
C LYS A 1016 31.17 -36.29 -62.97
N GLU A 1017 32.21 -35.60 -63.41
CA GLU A 1017 33.42 -35.38 -62.61
C GLU A 1017 33.12 -34.53 -61.36
N ASN A 1018 32.29 -33.49 -61.48
CA ASN A 1018 31.87 -32.68 -60.32
C ASN A 1018 31.12 -33.50 -59.25
N ILE A 1019 30.22 -34.41 -59.66
CA ILE A 1019 29.49 -35.28 -58.72
C ILE A 1019 30.42 -36.28 -58.02
N LYS A 1020 31.41 -36.85 -58.72
CA LYS A 1020 32.42 -37.72 -58.10
C LYS A 1020 33.25 -36.95 -57.06
N ALA A 1021 33.67 -35.73 -57.39
CA ALA A 1021 34.39 -34.86 -56.46
C ALA A 1021 33.56 -34.53 -55.21
N LYS A 1022 32.25 -34.30 -55.36
CA LYS A 1022 31.32 -34.11 -54.23
C LYS A 1022 31.24 -35.33 -53.31
N PHE A 1023 31.13 -36.55 -53.86
CA PHE A 1023 31.14 -37.77 -53.03
C PHE A 1023 32.44 -37.96 -52.25
N GLN A 1024 33.61 -37.71 -52.88
CA GLN A 1024 34.90 -37.82 -52.19
C GLN A 1024 35.07 -36.77 -51.08
N ALA A 1025 34.69 -35.52 -51.36
CA ALA A 1025 34.71 -34.44 -50.39
C ALA A 1025 33.76 -34.72 -49.21
N PHE A 1026 32.55 -35.23 -49.49
CA PHE A 1026 31.62 -35.68 -48.46
C PHE A 1026 32.22 -36.78 -47.58
N ASN A 1027 32.75 -37.86 -48.16
CA ASN A 1027 33.30 -38.99 -47.39
C ASN A 1027 34.40 -38.53 -46.43
N THR A 1028 35.30 -37.67 -46.90
CA THR A 1028 36.42 -37.16 -46.10
C THR A 1028 35.93 -36.31 -44.93
N SER A 1029 35.04 -35.35 -45.21
CA SER A 1029 34.49 -34.45 -44.19
C SER A 1029 33.59 -35.18 -43.19
N PHE A 1030 32.82 -36.18 -43.64
CA PHE A 1030 31.94 -37.00 -42.79
C PHE A 1030 32.74 -37.90 -41.84
N ASP A 1031 33.79 -38.57 -42.33
CA ASP A 1031 34.64 -39.44 -41.50
C ASP A 1031 35.36 -38.66 -40.40
N ASP A 1032 35.91 -37.50 -40.74
CA ASP A 1032 36.58 -36.61 -39.78
C ASP A 1032 35.61 -36.08 -38.71
N MET A 1033 34.38 -35.74 -39.09
CA MET A 1033 33.33 -35.35 -38.15
C MET A 1033 32.98 -36.49 -37.18
N VAL A 1034 32.81 -37.73 -37.66
CA VAL A 1034 32.49 -38.90 -36.83
C VAL A 1034 33.64 -39.23 -35.87
N ALA A 1035 34.90 -39.15 -36.34
CA ALA A 1035 36.08 -39.35 -35.49
C ALA A 1035 36.15 -38.32 -34.35
N ARG A 1036 35.91 -37.03 -34.66
CA ARG A 1036 35.86 -35.96 -33.66
C ARG A 1036 34.73 -36.15 -32.65
N HIS A 1037 33.54 -36.55 -33.10
CA HIS A 1037 32.41 -36.84 -32.21
C HIS A 1037 32.74 -37.89 -31.15
N LYS A 1038 33.49 -38.94 -31.52
CA LYS A 1038 33.90 -40.01 -30.60
C LYS A 1038 34.97 -39.57 -29.59
N GLN A 1039 35.76 -38.55 -29.88
CA GLN A 1039 36.83 -38.06 -29.02
C GLN A 1039 36.37 -37.09 -27.92
N PHE A 1040 35.21 -36.45 -28.07
CA PHE A 1040 34.70 -35.51 -27.07
C PHE A 1040 34.17 -36.24 -25.83
N SER A 1041 34.40 -35.63 -24.66
CA SER A 1041 33.85 -36.07 -23.38
C SER A 1041 32.44 -35.48 -23.24
N MET A 1042 31.41 -36.34 -23.30
CA MET A 1042 30.01 -35.92 -23.27
C MET A 1042 29.26 -36.71 -22.20
N GLU A 1043 28.41 -36.04 -21.43
CA GLU A 1043 27.39 -36.70 -20.61
C GLU A 1043 26.49 -37.57 -21.51
N ARG A 1044 25.89 -38.62 -20.93
CA ARG A 1044 25.11 -39.61 -21.67
C ARG A 1044 23.97 -38.98 -22.46
N GLU A 1045 23.18 -38.10 -21.84
CA GLU A 1045 22.09 -37.39 -22.54
C GLU A 1045 22.58 -36.47 -23.66
N VAL A 1046 23.75 -35.81 -23.48
CA VAL A 1046 24.33 -34.89 -24.46
C VAL A 1046 24.77 -35.65 -25.71
N ARG A 1047 25.43 -36.80 -25.54
CA ARG A 1047 25.87 -37.67 -26.64
C ARG A 1047 24.67 -38.11 -27.50
N GLN A 1048 23.61 -38.59 -26.87
CA GLN A 1048 22.39 -39.03 -27.55
C GLN A 1048 21.67 -37.88 -28.27
N MET A 1049 21.66 -36.69 -27.68
CA MET A 1049 21.08 -35.49 -28.30
C MET A 1049 21.84 -35.12 -29.59
N PHE A 1050 23.16 -34.96 -29.51
CA PHE A 1050 23.97 -34.59 -30.67
C PHE A 1050 23.99 -35.67 -31.75
N ALA A 1051 24.04 -36.96 -31.40
CA ALA A 1051 23.98 -38.04 -32.38
C ALA A 1051 22.68 -37.99 -33.20
N ARG A 1052 21.53 -37.76 -32.55
CA ARG A 1052 20.22 -37.56 -33.20
C ARG A 1052 20.22 -36.37 -34.15
N ASP A 1053 20.71 -35.22 -33.69
CA ASP A 1053 20.69 -33.98 -34.48
C ASP A 1053 21.54 -34.11 -35.76
N ILE A 1054 22.73 -34.70 -35.64
CA ILE A 1054 23.59 -34.97 -36.81
C ILE A 1054 22.89 -35.90 -37.80
N GLN A 1055 22.33 -37.01 -37.30
CA GLN A 1055 21.62 -37.98 -38.12
C GLN A 1055 20.46 -37.32 -38.88
N HIS A 1056 19.62 -36.55 -38.18
CA HIS A 1056 18.47 -35.85 -38.77
C HIS A 1056 18.85 -34.84 -39.86
N MET A 1057 20.00 -34.18 -39.75
CA MET A 1057 20.44 -33.22 -40.75
C MET A 1057 21.06 -33.89 -41.98
N ILE A 1058 21.94 -34.88 -41.78
CA ILE A 1058 22.80 -35.40 -42.85
C ILE A 1058 22.16 -36.58 -43.57
N GLU A 1059 21.53 -37.52 -42.85
CA GLU A 1059 20.99 -38.75 -43.43
C GLU A 1059 19.96 -38.49 -44.55
N PRO A 1060 18.99 -37.56 -44.40
CA PRO A 1060 18.03 -37.28 -45.48
C PRO A 1060 18.66 -36.61 -46.70
N LEU A 1061 19.64 -35.73 -46.50
CA LEU A 1061 20.36 -35.06 -47.59
C LEU A 1061 21.20 -36.07 -48.37
N TYR A 1062 21.90 -36.95 -47.65
CA TYR A 1062 22.70 -38.01 -48.26
C TYR A 1062 21.81 -38.98 -49.03
N ASN A 1063 20.69 -39.43 -48.44
CA ASN A 1063 19.77 -40.35 -49.10
C ASN A 1063 19.23 -39.78 -50.41
N ARG A 1064 18.86 -38.48 -50.44
CA ARG A 1064 18.41 -37.81 -51.67
C ARG A 1064 19.52 -37.68 -52.72
N PHE A 1065 20.73 -37.35 -52.29
CA PHE A 1065 21.89 -37.23 -53.17
C PHE A 1065 22.29 -38.59 -53.76
N TRP A 1066 22.28 -39.63 -52.92
CA TRP A 1066 22.53 -41.01 -53.27
C TRP A 1066 21.47 -41.54 -54.25
N ASP A 1067 20.17 -41.34 -53.98
CA ASP A 1067 19.08 -41.75 -54.87
C ASP A 1067 19.21 -41.17 -56.29
N ARG A 1068 19.72 -39.94 -56.39
CA ARG A 1068 19.91 -39.27 -57.68
C ARG A 1068 21.17 -39.74 -58.43
N TYR A 1069 22.26 -40.07 -57.73
CA TYR A 1069 23.59 -40.14 -58.32
C TYR A 1069 24.40 -41.42 -58.05
N HIS A 1070 23.89 -42.40 -57.30
CA HIS A 1070 24.65 -43.60 -56.90
C HIS A 1070 25.20 -44.42 -58.09
N GLU A 1071 24.52 -44.43 -59.24
CA GLU A 1071 24.96 -45.16 -60.44
C GLU A 1071 26.21 -44.56 -61.11
N ILE A 1072 26.69 -43.39 -60.64
CA ILE A 1072 27.89 -42.73 -61.20
C ILE A 1072 29.17 -43.57 -61.06
N ASP A 1073 29.20 -44.43 -60.04
CA ASP A 1073 30.32 -45.31 -59.73
C ASP A 1073 30.11 -46.74 -60.24
N LYS A 1074 28.96 -47.04 -60.87
CA LYS A 1074 28.60 -48.37 -61.40
C LYS A 1074 28.84 -49.52 -60.41
N GLY A 1075 28.58 -49.28 -59.13
CA GLY A 1075 28.81 -50.26 -58.06
C GLY A 1075 30.27 -50.58 -57.74
N LYS A 1076 31.25 -49.79 -58.22
CA LYS A 1076 32.68 -50.04 -58.00
C LYS A 1076 33.20 -49.57 -56.62
N GLY A 1077 32.42 -48.77 -55.89
CA GLY A 1077 32.75 -48.29 -54.55
C GLY A 1077 34.00 -47.38 -54.47
N LYS A 1078 34.45 -46.83 -55.60
CA LYS A 1078 35.62 -45.94 -55.68
C LYS A 1078 35.30 -44.52 -55.23
N TYR A 1079 34.08 -44.05 -55.47
CA TYR A 1079 33.62 -42.71 -55.16
C TYR A 1079 32.44 -42.74 -54.17
N VAL A 1080 31.48 -43.64 -54.39
CA VAL A 1080 30.32 -43.82 -53.48
C VAL A 1080 30.70 -44.83 -52.40
N LYS A 1081 31.17 -44.34 -51.24
CA LYS A 1081 31.66 -45.15 -50.12
C LYS A 1081 30.54 -45.80 -49.30
N TYR A 1082 29.42 -45.09 -49.15
CA TYR A 1082 28.30 -45.52 -48.32
C TYR A 1082 27.07 -45.84 -49.18
N ASP A 1083 26.41 -46.94 -48.88
CA ASP A 1083 25.00 -47.13 -49.22
C ASP A 1083 24.09 -46.63 -48.07
N LYS A 1084 22.78 -46.67 -48.29
CA LYS A 1084 21.82 -46.19 -47.27
C LYS A 1084 21.91 -46.97 -45.95
N SER A 1085 22.25 -48.26 -45.99
CA SER A 1085 22.32 -49.09 -44.78
C SER A 1085 23.59 -48.84 -43.97
N SER A 1086 24.72 -48.73 -44.65
CA SER A 1086 26.04 -48.51 -44.07
C SER A 1086 26.19 -47.10 -43.52
N ILE A 1087 25.64 -46.06 -44.15
CA ILE A 1087 25.65 -44.71 -43.56
C ILE A 1087 24.77 -44.64 -42.30
N SER A 1088 23.63 -45.32 -42.29
CA SER A 1088 22.73 -45.37 -41.12
C SER A 1088 23.42 -46.09 -39.93
N ALA A 1089 24.15 -47.17 -40.20
CA ALA A 1089 24.97 -47.86 -39.20
C ALA A 1089 26.07 -46.98 -38.59
N VAL A 1090 26.65 -46.06 -39.37
CA VAL A 1090 27.65 -45.10 -38.85
C VAL A 1090 27.00 -44.13 -37.85
N PHE A 1091 25.81 -43.60 -38.13
CA PHE A 1091 25.07 -42.76 -37.18
C PHE A 1091 24.70 -43.50 -35.89
N LEU A 1092 24.28 -44.76 -35.99
CA LEU A 1092 24.02 -45.60 -34.81
C LEU A 1092 25.26 -45.76 -33.92
N SER A 1093 26.47 -45.76 -34.50
CA SER A 1093 27.74 -45.82 -33.74
C SER A 1093 28.12 -44.52 -33.01
N MET A 1094 27.34 -43.46 -33.16
CA MET A 1094 27.57 -42.15 -32.52
C MET A 1094 26.76 -41.98 -31.22
N TYR A 1095 25.68 -42.75 -31.05
CA TYR A 1095 24.93 -42.84 -29.78
C TYR A 1095 25.77 -43.49 -28.69
#